data_AF-A0A317D515-F1
#
_entry.id   AF-A0A317D515-F1
#
_cell.length_a   1.000
_cell.length_b   1.000
_cell.length_c   1.000
_cell.angle_alpha   90.00
_cell.angle_beta   90.00
_cell.angle_gamma   90.00
#
_symmetry.space_group_name_H-M   'P 1'
#
loop_
_entity.id
_entity.type
_entity.pdbx_description
1 polymer ?
#
loop_
_entity_poly.entity_id
_entity_poly.type
_entity_poly.pdbx_seq_one_letter_code
_entity_poly.pdbx_strand_id
1 'polypeptide(L)'
;MAARGVMASKKKAPRYRITRVYPARGQLQRFLLDQPITLRCSKCQQTSMSSSVVTVSGDWGKLLCTRCYSHAKADAAVEIEPKPTAAPPRPQPLASPMPRDMMWLASLHRTIAEGGKLAPAEQKILEAGVGRPASIAAMRYAELLVDSEARVADVSGDAQLARGLTGVREILAQSCQAAGLTFKDEYQRERAALDAEPVMPEPLETAVVRAVTGDRFSAALAQALKRRSLREHALERPTKDVRRWLDEHEGSQWRSLPSGVRRMCGLNPSAFTRKAFIDINGLDCDPNLAHEAVAEQWVNCANEIVSALMRARESLESELRTAPPPARAALRARLQQSGEAYARGGARCLEARLILGHLHLRAVRKYRTQGMRKLRADCLAEATKTVIEADPVLGAFVAEACREHRSACPAANAAHPCTDCPPSVADVVRERMSQAPVVDVPRQPAKRDPQQPPEREETEQPSDGLFACEELLKNFADQKKLSLVILECQTGPDDGTFGYAWLARDGSHGQGAGTALNDLDQMVHALCSTALLIRETASSVRLVSRHLRAVNIVHLTLRSGAIYTPLDTPLSEGTRESLRRVAERPHGIAVSIDTCEQRHRGSLKAEELARLAALGTDGRADGRQDESLLGPEVAPRALVPSAPGRLVGPDEDTGAARWLTTNGGQGVEMSWRVALHRVHLDNKWCPLPDGRMPDREDGRHLRLYLNHDSEDTSYKPVQRVALRQRGGQWELAGLTWPAGLAPGTLITFTWRLTQGFVTGDTTPLPMPERIDGDYFTHEYDPHVVTRQHAPGADQYDRVPDLTDTGWALHTLRKLGYLTEDGEAILAEDALVDNCLRLGLPARRAAGIPDAVRRLLRARTLDRVTGSQDSSGHPWYPPLARQPRVPLLRYRPRIEVVTMTHGPAAEEHPQRRPHEVAGFLRRLPPGSKASPEQEDAYREAVREARIVERGLPDGLTYVKPHHRAR
;
A
#
# COMPACT_ATOMS: atom_id res chain seq x y z
N MET A 1 -71.17 -27.95 57.95
CA MET A 1 -71.24 -29.34 57.42
C MET A 1 -70.52 -29.39 56.09
N ALA A 2 -69.67 -30.39 55.91
CA ALA A 2 -68.63 -30.46 54.88
C ALA A 2 -69.02 -31.35 53.69
N ALA A 3 -68.55 -30.99 52.48
CA ALA A 3 -68.09 -31.87 51.39
C ALA A 3 -67.45 -30.98 50.29
N ARG A 4 -66.12 -30.81 50.25
CA ARG A 4 -65.09 -31.58 49.50
C ARG A 4 -65.26 -31.61 47.96
N GLY A 5 -64.41 -30.85 47.28
CA GLY A 5 -64.05 -30.99 45.86
C GLY A 5 -62.56 -30.66 45.68
N VAL A 6 -61.83 -31.55 45.01
CA VAL A 6 -60.37 -31.75 45.10
C VAL A 6 -59.54 -30.72 44.30
N MET A 7 -58.46 -30.23 44.90
CA MET A 7 -57.43 -29.39 44.28
C MET A 7 -56.54 -30.18 43.29
N ALA A 8 -56.43 -29.69 42.05
CA ALA A 8 -55.35 -30.05 41.14
C ALA A 8 -54.23 -28.99 41.21
N SER A 9 -53.08 -29.40 41.75
CA SER A 9 -51.88 -28.59 41.94
C SER A 9 -51.30 -28.06 40.61
N LYS A 10 -51.24 -26.73 40.44
CA LYS A 10 -50.45 -26.06 39.37
C LYS A 10 -48.97 -26.39 39.57
N LYS A 11 -48.43 -27.32 38.78
CA LYS A 11 -46.99 -27.61 38.73
C LYS A 11 -46.25 -26.38 38.18
N LYS A 12 -45.35 -25.80 38.98
CA LYS A 12 -44.39 -24.77 38.53
C LYS A 12 -43.60 -25.29 37.33
N ALA A 13 -43.56 -24.52 36.24
CA ALA A 13 -42.75 -24.86 35.07
C ALA A 13 -41.26 -24.96 35.49
N PRO A 14 -40.54 -26.02 35.09
CA PRO A 14 -39.13 -26.16 35.41
C PRO A 14 -38.33 -25.01 34.77
N ARG A 15 -37.51 -24.33 35.58
CA ARG A 15 -36.62 -23.24 35.15
C ARG A 15 -35.39 -23.83 34.46
N TYR A 16 -35.44 -24.00 33.14
CA TYR A 16 -34.26 -24.22 32.29
C TYR A 16 -34.03 -23.00 31.41
N ARG A 17 -32.77 -22.69 31.08
CA ARG A 17 -32.40 -21.59 30.18
C ARG A 17 -32.04 -22.15 28.82
N ILE A 18 -32.62 -21.60 27.76
CA ILE A 18 -32.25 -21.95 26.39
C ILE A 18 -30.90 -21.29 26.07
N THR A 19 -29.87 -22.10 25.84
CA THR A 19 -28.52 -21.63 25.46
C THR A 19 -28.41 -21.41 23.95
N ARG A 20 -29.14 -22.18 23.14
CA ARG A 20 -29.10 -22.08 21.68
C ARG A 20 -30.41 -22.48 21.03
N VAL A 21 -30.81 -21.73 20.00
CA VAL A 21 -31.97 -22.04 19.13
C VAL A 21 -31.43 -22.41 17.75
N TYR A 22 -31.83 -23.57 17.22
CA TYR A 22 -31.48 -23.98 15.85
C TYR A 22 -32.58 -23.55 14.86
N PRO A 23 -32.30 -23.38 13.56
CA PRO A 23 -33.36 -23.04 12.60
C PRO A 23 -34.51 -24.06 12.58
N ALA A 24 -35.75 -23.56 12.50
CA ALA A 24 -36.94 -24.39 12.36
C ALA A 24 -36.87 -25.24 11.08
N ARG A 25 -37.44 -26.45 11.12
CA ARG A 25 -37.62 -27.32 9.95
C ARG A 25 -39.07 -27.78 9.90
N GLY A 26 -39.86 -27.15 9.04
CA GLY A 26 -41.31 -27.30 9.05
C GLY A 26 -41.86 -26.93 10.43
N GLN A 27 -42.65 -27.81 11.02
CA GLN A 27 -43.20 -27.62 12.36
C GLN A 27 -42.20 -27.92 13.50
N LEU A 28 -40.99 -28.42 13.20
CA LEU A 28 -40.05 -28.83 14.24
C LEU A 28 -39.06 -27.71 14.59
N GLN A 29 -38.94 -27.39 15.87
CA GLN A 29 -38.04 -26.37 16.38
C GLN A 29 -37.13 -26.95 17.47
N ARG A 30 -35.81 -26.93 17.25
CA ARG A 30 -34.81 -27.53 18.15
C ARG A 30 -34.17 -26.47 19.05
N PHE A 31 -34.06 -26.81 20.33
CA PHE A 31 -33.43 -26.01 21.37
C PHE A 31 -32.30 -26.79 22.05
N LEU A 32 -31.27 -26.07 22.48
CA LEU A 32 -30.27 -26.53 23.43
C LEU A 32 -30.49 -25.81 24.75
N LEU A 33 -30.48 -26.57 25.84
CA LEU A 33 -30.72 -26.10 27.20
C LEU A 33 -29.40 -26.05 27.97
N ASP A 34 -29.33 -25.22 29.00
CA ASP A 34 -28.19 -25.09 29.92
C ASP A 34 -27.98 -26.33 30.80
N GLN A 35 -29.06 -27.07 31.08
CA GLN A 35 -29.04 -28.32 31.83
C GLN A 35 -29.94 -29.38 31.17
N PRO A 36 -29.57 -30.68 31.24
CA PRO A 36 -30.40 -31.75 30.70
C PRO A 36 -31.71 -31.86 31.45
N ILE A 37 -32.82 -31.98 30.71
CA ILE A 37 -34.14 -32.22 31.30
C ILE A 37 -34.60 -33.64 31.00
N THR A 38 -35.36 -34.21 31.93
CA THR A 38 -36.10 -35.44 31.67
C THR A 38 -37.33 -35.09 30.84
N LEU A 39 -37.37 -35.55 29.59
CA LEU A 39 -38.51 -35.34 28.69
C LEU A 39 -39.14 -36.68 28.31
N ARG A 40 -40.46 -36.69 28.17
CA ARG A 40 -41.20 -37.82 27.58
C ARG A 40 -41.49 -37.51 26.12
N CYS A 41 -40.97 -38.33 25.22
CA CYS A 41 -41.11 -38.11 23.79
C CYS A 41 -42.57 -38.25 23.36
N SER A 42 -43.15 -37.24 22.72
CA SER A 42 -44.54 -37.26 22.25
C SER A 42 -44.79 -38.30 21.15
N LYS A 43 -43.75 -38.70 20.39
CA LYS A 43 -43.85 -39.72 19.33
C LYS A 43 -43.69 -41.14 19.86
N CYS A 44 -42.60 -41.46 20.55
CA CYS A 44 -42.35 -42.84 21.02
C CYS A 44 -42.74 -43.10 22.48
N GLN A 45 -43.23 -42.10 23.21
CA GLN A 45 -43.65 -42.17 24.62
C GLN A 45 -42.56 -42.57 25.63
N GLN A 46 -41.31 -42.79 25.18
CA GLN A 46 -40.16 -43.07 26.04
C GLN A 46 -39.66 -41.80 26.74
N THR A 47 -39.18 -41.98 27.96
CA THR A 47 -38.58 -40.91 28.77
C THR A 47 -37.07 -40.91 28.59
N SER A 48 -36.48 -39.75 28.28
CA SER A 48 -35.03 -39.60 28.10
C SER A 48 -34.54 -38.32 28.76
N MET A 49 -33.35 -38.34 29.37
CA MET A 49 -32.65 -37.13 29.77
C MET A 49 -31.87 -36.57 28.59
N SER A 50 -32.11 -35.31 28.22
CA SER A 50 -31.39 -34.64 27.13
C SER A 50 -31.28 -33.15 27.38
N SER A 51 -30.12 -32.58 27.08
CA SER A 51 -29.92 -31.12 27.00
C SER A 51 -30.38 -30.55 25.65
N SER A 52 -30.71 -31.40 24.67
CA SER A 52 -31.28 -30.98 23.40
C SER A 52 -32.70 -31.50 23.24
N VAL A 53 -33.63 -30.57 23.01
CA VAL A 53 -35.06 -30.88 22.92
C VAL A 53 -35.64 -30.30 21.63
N VAL A 54 -36.66 -30.95 21.08
CA VAL A 54 -37.32 -30.50 19.85
C VAL A 54 -38.81 -30.37 20.12
N THR A 55 -39.36 -29.17 19.95
CA THR A 55 -40.80 -28.93 20.06
C THR A 55 -41.46 -29.14 18.70
N VAL A 56 -42.70 -29.65 18.70
CA VAL A 56 -43.56 -29.72 17.51
C VAL A 56 -44.51 -28.52 17.52
N SER A 57 -44.48 -27.71 16.47
CA SER A 57 -45.23 -26.44 16.31
C SER A 57 -45.05 -25.45 17.45
N GLY A 58 -43.87 -25.44 18.07
CA GLY A 58 -43.55 -24.57 19.21
C GLY A 58 -44.17 -25.00 20.56
N ASP A 59 -44.87 -26.14 20.61
CA ASP A 59 -45.49 -26.66 21.81
C ASP A 59 -44.48 -27.41 22.69
N TRP A 60 -44.16 -26.84 23.86
CA TRP A 60 -43.25 -27.44 24.85
C TRP A 60 -43.86 -28.62 25.60
N GLY A 61 -45.17 -28.85 25.50
CA GLY A 61 -45.81 -30.09 25.94
C GLY A 61 -45.58 -31.27 24.97
N LYS A 62 -45.11 -30.99 23.75
CA LYS A 62 -44.87 -31.99 22.69
C LYS A 62 -43.39 -32.01 22.29
N LEU A 63 -42.57 -32.60 23.15
CA LEU A 63 -41.14 -32.75 22.92
C LEU A 63 -40.81 -34.06 22.20
N LEU A 64 -39.88 -34.05 21.26
CA LEU A 64 -39.34 -35.26 20.63
C LEU A 64 -37.96 -35.58 21.19
N CYS A 65 -37.68 -36.87 21.41
CA CYS A 65 -36.32 -37.33 21.70
C CYS A 65 -35.44 -37.28 20.44
N THR A 66 -34.13 -37.28 20.63
CA THR A 66 -33.13 -37.16 19.55
C THR A 66 -33.31 -38.23 18.48
N ARG A 67 -33.70 -39.46 18.87
CA ARG A 67 -33.94 -40.57 17.94
C ARG A 67 -35.15 -40.31 17.04
N CYS A 68 -36.29 -39.94 17.61
CA CYS A 68 -37.52 -39.65 16.85
C CYS A 68 -37.37 -38.41 15.96
N TYR A 69 -36.61 -37.42 16.40
CA TYR A 69 -36.28 -36.25 15.60
C TYR A 69 -35.45 -36.63 14.35
N SER A 70 -34.43 -37.48 14.50
CA SER A 70 -33.60 -37.92 13.38
C SER A 70 -34.40 -38.68 12.31
N HIS A 71 -35.39 -39.48 12.71
CA HIS A 71 -36.28 -40.16 11.76
C HIS A 71 -37.27 -39.22 11.08
N ALA A 72 -37.86 -38.24 11.80
CA ALA A 72 -38.75 -37.25 11.19
C ALA A 72 -38.08 -36.39 10.11
N LYS A 73 -36.74 -36.31 10.13
CA LYS A 73 -35.93 -35.63 9.11
C LYS A 73 -35.84 -36.41 7.79
N ALA A 74 -35.99 -37.73 7.83
CA ALA A 74 -35.94 -38.58 6.62
C ALA A 74 -37.28 -38.55 5.85
N ASP A 75 -38.40 -38.53 6.56
CA ASP A 75 -39.74 -38.57 5.95
C ASP A 75 -40.09 -37.24 5.22
N ALA A 76 -39.58 -36.10 5.69
CA ALA A 76 -39.87 -34.79 5.10
C ALA A 76 -39.16 -34.52 3.74
N ALA A 77 -38.33 -35.45 3.25
CA ALA A 77 -37.55 -35.28 2.03
C ALA A 77 -38.18 -35.92 0.77
N VAL A 78 -39.29 -36.65 0.90
CA VAL A 78 -39.78 -37.56 -0.17
C VAL A 78 -41.05 -37.08 -0.90
N GLU A 79 -41.83 -36.13 -0.39
CA GLU A 79 -43.10 -35.73 -1.05
C GLU A 79 -43.03 -34.35 -1.70
N ILE A 80 -42.59 -34.25 -2.96
CA ILE A 80 -43.10 -33.25 -3.93
C ILE A 80 -43.00 -33.81 -5.37
N GLU A 81 -44.11 -34.30 -5.93
CA GLU A 81 -44.34 -34.45 -7.37
C GLU A 81 -45.38 -33.40 -7.82
N PRO A 82 -45.18 -32.64 -8.92
CA PRO A 82 -46.22 -31.75 -9.44
C PRO A 82 -46.92 -32.30 -10.69
N LYS A 83 -48.26 -32.32 -10.61
CA LYS A 83 -49.21 -32.57 -11.70
C LYS A 83 -49.40 -31.31 -12.58
N PRO A 84 -49.58 -31.41 -13.91
CA PRO A 84 -49.60 -30.26 -14.81
C PRO A 84 -51.01 -29.68 -14.99
N THR A 85 -51.12 -28.35 -15.00
CA THR A 85 -52.27 -27.62 -15.60
C THR A 85 -51.79 -26.29 -16.18
N ALA A 86 -52.44 -25.90 -17.29
CA ALA A 86 -51.99 -24.95 -18.28
C ALA A 86 -52.49 -23.50 -18.06
N ALA A 87 -51.63 -22.52 -18.39
CA ALA A 87 -51.86 -21.27 -19.13
C ALA A 87 -50.63 -20.34 -18.95
N PRO A 88 -50.19 -19.57 -19.96
CA PRO A 88 -48.86 -18.95 -19.94
C PRO A 88 -48.87 -17.66 -19.10
N PRO A 89 -47.95 -17.49 -18.14
CA PRO A 89 -47.71 -16.18 -17.55
C PRO A 89 -46.80 -15.35 -18.46
N ARG A 90 -46.99 -14.02 -18.42
CA ARG A 90 -46.07 -13.01 -18.98
C ARG A 90 -44.61 -13.32 -18.63
N PRO A 91 -43.64 -12.93 -19.48
CA PRO A 91 -42.22 -13.24 -19.25
C PRO A 91 -41.78 -12.66 -17.90
N GLN A 92 -41.59 -13.54 -16.93
CA GLN A 92 -40.89 -13.21 -15.69
C GLN A 92 -39.41 -13.04 -16.04
N PRO A 93 -38.68 -12.10 -15.40
CA PRO A 93 -37.23 -12.06 -15.51
C PRO A 93 -36.68 -13.40 -15.03
N LEU A 94 -35.96 -14.10 -15.90
CA LEU A 94 -35.36 -15.40 -15.64
C LEU A 94 -34.46 -15.33 -14.39
N ALA A 95 -34.97 -15.79 -13.26
CA ALA A 95 -34.11 -16.25 -12.18
C ALA A 95 -33.45 -17.55 -12.67
N SER A 96 -32.18 -17.50 -13.09
CA SER A 96 -31.43 -18.68 -13.49
C SER A 96 -31.07 -19.51 -12.25
N PRO A 97 -31.55 -20.77 -12.12
CA PRO A 97 -31.12 -21.66 -11.05
C PRO A 97 -29.79 -22.33 -11.45
N MET A 98 -28.65 -21.65 -11.29
CA MET A 98 -27.34 -22.28 -11.51
C MET A 98 -26.92 -23.12 -10.29
N PRO A 99 -26.63 -24.43 -10.48
CA PRO A 99 -25.30 -24.89 -10.93
C PRO A 99 -25.28 -25.74 -12.23
N ARG A 100 -26.40 -26.27 -12.70
CA ARG A 100 -26.42 -27.23 -13.83
C ARG A 100 -26.20 -26.58 -15.20
N ASP A 101 -26.74 -25.39 -15.42
CA ASP A 101 -26.68 -24.73 -16.74
C ASP A 101 -25.27 -24.23 -17.09
N MET A 102 -24.49 -23.73 -16.12
CA MET A 102 -23.11 -23.27 -16.37
C MET A 102 -22.17 -24.42 -16.74
N MET A 103 -22.22 -25.51 -15.97
CA MET A 103 -21.35 -26.67 -16.19
C MET A 103 -21.67 -27.35 -17.52
N TRP A 104 -22.95 -27.42 -17.89
CA TRP A 104 -23.39 -27.92 -19.18
C TRP A 104 -22.90 -27.02 -20.33
N LEU A 105 -23.13 -25.71 -20.26
CA LEU A 105 -22.61 -24.76 -21.27
C LEU A 105 -21.08 -24.84 -21.41
N ALA A 106 -20.38 -24.99 -20.29
CA ALA A 106 -18.93 -25.14 -20.28
C ALA A 106 -18.46 -26.43 -20.95
N SER A 107 -19.22 -27.53 -20.80
CA SER A 107 -18.93 -28.80 -21.51
C SER A 107 -19.07 -28.66 -23.03
N LEU A 108 -20.02 -27.84 -23.49
CA LEU A 108 -20.18 -27.55 -24.92
C LEU A 108 -19.00 -26.73 -25.45
N HIS A 109 -18.61 -25.67 -24.72
CA HIS A 109 -17.44 -24.85 -25.08
C HIS A 109 -16.14 -25.68 -25.08
N ARG A 110 -15.96 -26.56 -24.10
CA ARG A 110 -14.85 -27.51 -24.05
C ARG A 110 -14.86 -28.45 -25.26
N THR A 111 -16.02 -29.02 -25.62
CA THR A 111 -16.16 -29.92 -26.77
C THR A 111 -15.72 -29.23 -28.07
N ILE A 112 -16.11 -27.98 -28.28
CA ILE A 112 -15.65 -27.19 -29.44
C ILE A 112 -14.13 -27.00 -29.40
N ALA A 113 -13.56 -26.63 -28.24
CA ALA A 113 -12.12 -26.40 -28.08
C ALA A 113 -11.28 -27.67 -28.26
N GLU A 114 -11.86 -28.84 -27.96
CA GLU A 114 -11.27 -30.16 -28.24
C GLU A 114 -11.39 -30.59 -29.72
N GLY A 115 -12.03 -29.78 -30.57
CA GLY A 115 -12.28 -30.08 -31.98
C GLY A 115 -13.50 -30.98 -32.24
N GLY A 116 -14.32 -31.21 -31.21
CA GLY A 116 -15.57 -31.94 -31.30
C GLY A 116 -16.66 -31.15 -32.04
N LYS A 117 -17.60 -31.88 -32.66
CA LYS A 117 -18.79 -31.29 -33.31
C LYS A 117 -19.96 -31.36 -32.34
N LEU A 118 -20.63 -30.23 -32.12
CA LEU A 118 -21.86 -30.17 -31.34
C LEU A 118 -23.08 -30.59 -32.17
N ALA A 119 -24.15 -31.03 -31.51
CA ALA A 119 -25.42 -31.20 -32.19
C ALA A 119 -25.98 -29.83 -32.64
N PRO A 120 -26.74 -29.74 -33.75
CA PRO A 120 -27.29 -28.46 -34.23
C PRO A 120 -28.11 -27.69 -33.18
N ALA A 121 -28.82 -28.42 -32.30
CA ALA A 121 -29.58 -27.80 -31.21
C ALA A 121 -28.67 -27.15 -30.15
N GLU A 122 -27.55 -27.80 -29.79
CA GLU A 122 -26.57 -27.28 -28.84
C GLU A 122 -25.81 -26.08 -29.41
N GLN A 123 -25.46 -26.15 -30.69
CA GLN A 123 -24.85 -25.03 -31.42
C GLN A 123 -25.77 -23.80 -31.41
N LYS A 124 -27.07 -23.99 -31.72
CA LYS A 124 -28.05 -22.90 -31.66
C LYS A 124 -28.19 -22.29 -30.27
N ILE A 125 -28.04 -23.09 -29.21
CA ILE A 125 -28.06 -22.60 -27.83
C ILE A 125 -26.83 -21.74 -27.53
N LEU A 126 -25.63 -22.16 -27.96
CA LEU A 126 -24.43 -21.35 -27.82
C LEU A 126 -24.52 -20.04 -28.61
N GLU A 127 -24.99 -20.10 -29.86
CA GLU A 127 -25.19 -18.92 -30.72
C GLU A 127 -26.18 -17.93 -30.09
N ALA A 128 -27.31 -18.39 -29.55
CA ALA A 128 -28.27 -17.54 -28.84
C ALA A 128 -27.73 -16.97 -27.51
N GLY A 129 -26.71 -17.62 -26.95
CA GLY A 129 -26.03 -17.24 -25.71
C GLY A 129 -24.82 -16.32 -25.92
N VAL A 130 -24.41 -16.03 -27.16
CA VAL A 130 -23.27 -15.16 -27.46
C VAL A 130 -23.45 -13.79 -26.80
N GLY A 131 -22.39 -13.29 -26.17
CA GLY A 131 -22.39 -12.02 -25.43
C GLY A 131 -23.11 -12.06 -24.07
N ARG A 132 -23.84 -13.13 -23.73
CA ARG A 132 -24.52 -13.21 -22.42
C ARG A 132 -23.51 -13.50 -21.29
N PRO A 133 -23.65 -12.86 -20.11
CA PRO A 133 -22.79 -13.09 -18.95
C PRO A 133 -22.56 -14.57 -18.61
N ALA A 134 -23.64 -15.37 -18.62
CA ALA A 134 -23.59 -16.79 -18.30
C ALA A 134 -22.75 -17.61 -19.29
N SER A 135 -22.79 -17.29 -20.59
CA SER A 135 -22.01 -18.00 -21.61
C SER A 135 -20.52 -17.66 -21.50
N ILE A 136 -20.19 -16.39 -21.26
CA ILE A 136 -18.81 -15.93 -21.03
C ILE A 136 -18.24 -16.56 -19.75
N ALA A 137 -19.03 -16.61 -18.69
CA ALA A 137 -18.66 -17.29 -17.45
C ALA A 137 -18.47 -18.80 -17.63
N ALA A 138 -19.29 -19.46 -18.46
CA ALA A 138 -19.14 -20.86 -18.78
C ALA A 138 -17.84 -21.16 -19.56
N MET A 139 -17.44 -20.30 -20.49
CA MET A 139 -16.12 -20.38 -21.15
C MET A 139 -15.00 -20.26 -20.12
N ARG A 140 -15.09 -19.30 -19.19
CA ARG A 140 -14.11 -19.13 -18.11
C ARG A 140 -14.05 -20.33 -17.17
N TYR A 141 -15.19 -20.94 -16.87
CA TYR A 141 -15.25 -22.17 -16.09
C TYR A 141 -14.51 -23.31 -16.80
N ALA A 142 -14.80 -23.54 -18.08
CA ALA A 142 -14.14 -24.56 -18.88
C ALA A 142 -12.62 -24.34 -18.95
N GLU A 143 -12.19 -23.10 -19.22
CA GLU A 143 -10.77 -22.72 -19.28
C GLU A 143 -10.03 -23.08 -17.98
N LEU A 144 -10.54 -22.66 -16.83
CA LEU A 144 -9.89 -22.86 -15.53
C LEU A 144 -9.94 -24.31 -15.06
N LEU A 145 -10.98 -25.05 -15.46
CA LEU A 145 -11.08 -26.48 -15.19
C LEU A 145 -10.01 -27.24 -15.99
N VAL A 146 -9.90 -26.96 -17.29
CA VAL A 146 -8.86 -27.56 -18.16
C VAL A 146 -7.45 -27.18 -17.70
N ASP A 147 -7.21 -25.94 -17.25
CA ASP A 147 -5.93 -25.55 -16.63
C ASP A 147 -5.59 -26.41 -15.40
N SER A 148 -6.59 -26.69 -14.57
CA SER A 148 -6.39 -27.51 -13.38
C SER A 148 -6.15 -28.99 -13.71
N GLU A 149 -6.82 -29.52 -14.74
CA GLU A 149 -6.56 -30.87 -15.28
C GLU A 149 -5.16 -30.98 -15.87
N ALA A 150 -4.71 -29.97 -16.63
CA ALA A 150 -3.37 -29.91 -17.21
C ALA A 150 -2.28 -29.95 -16.12
N ARG A 151 -2.47 -29.20 -15.03
CA ARG A 151 -1.57 -29.22 -13.86
C ARG A 151 -1.53 -30.58 -13.17
N VAL A 152 -2.69 -31.22 -13.01
CA VAL A 152 -2.77 -32.57 -12.44
C VAL A 152 -2.03 -33.57 -13.31
N ALA A 153 -2.15 -33.48 -14.64
CA ALA A 153 -1.43 -34.31 -15.59
C ALA A 153 0.09 -34.08 -15.51
N ASP A 154 0.53 -32.82 -15.47
CA ASP A 154 1.95 -32.42 -15.33
C ASP A 154 2.59 -33.03 -14.07
N VAL A 155 1.99 -32.80 -12.90
CA VAL A 155 2.52 -33.32 -11.63
C VAL A 155 2.42 -34.86 -11.55
N SER A 156 1.55 -35.47 -12.35
CA SER A 156 1.43 -36.92 -12.47
C SER A 156 2.42 -37.55 -13.46
N GLY A 157 3.20 -36.74 -14.19
CA GLY A 157 4.19 -37.20 -15.17
C GLY A 157 3.61 -37.50 -16.56
N ASP A 158 2.34 -37.12 -16.82
CA ASP A 158 1.71 -37.28 -18.14
C ASP A 158 1.89 -36.02 -18.98
N ALA A 159 3.11 -35.84 -19.49
CA ALA A 159 3.48 -34.66 -20.26
C ALA A 159 2.71 -34.52 -21.59
N GLN A 160 2.25 -35.63 -22.18
CA GLN A 160 1.49 -35.59 -23.43
C GLN A 160 0.07 -35.07 -23.17
N LEU A 161 -0.62 -35.60 -22.15
CA LEU A 161 -1.94 -35.11 -21.76
C LEU A 161 -1.87 -33.65 -21.31
N ALA A 162 -0.86 -33.28 -20.52
CA ALA A 162 -0.67 -31.90 -20.07
C ALA A 162 -0.52 -30.92 -21.25
N ARG A 163 0.27 -31.27 -22.27
CA ARG A 163 0.39 -30.45 -23.50
C ARG A 163 -0.93 -30.36 -24.27
N GLY A 164 -1.64 -31.48 -24.45
CA GLY A 164 -2.94 -31.48 -25.14
C GLY A 164 -3.96 -30.57 -24.44
N LEU A 165 -4.09 -30.69 -23.12
CA LEU A 165 -4.98 -29.85 -22.32
C LEU A 165 -4.56 -28.37 -22.32
N THR A 166 -3.26 -28.09 -22.38
CA THR A 166 -2.76 -26.70 -22.50
C THR A 166 -3.23 -26.04 -23.80
N GLY A 167 -3.22 -26.77 -24.93
CA GLY A 167 -3.77 -26.26 -26.19
C GLY A 167 -5.28 -25.99 -26.13
N VAL A 168 -6.05 -26.91 -25.53
CA VAL A 168 -7.50 -26.72 -25.31
C VAL A 168 -7.77 -25.49 -24.43
N ARG A 169 -6.99 -25.32 -23.36
CA ARG A 169 -7.06 -24.14 -22.47
C ARG A 169 -6.82 -22.84 -23.24
N GLU A 170 -5.84 -22.80 -24.14
CA GLU A 170 -5.51 -21.60 -24.92
C GLU A 170 -6.67 -21.20 -25.85
N ILE A 171 -7.31 -22.15 -26.52
CA ILE A 171 -8.49 -21.90 -27.37
C ILE A 171 -9.65 -21.36 -26.53
N LEU A 172 -9.90 -21.93 -25.35
CA LEU A 172 -10.94 -21.47 -24.42
C LEU A 172 -10.65 -20.06 -23.90
N ALA A 173 -9.40 -19.79 -23.53
CA ALA A 173 -8.97 -18.48 -23.04
C ALA A 173 -9.14 -17.40 -24.12
N GLN A 174 -8.73 -17.68 -25.36
CA GLN A 174 -8.93 -16.77 -26.50
C GLN A 174 -10.42 -16.53 -26.78
N SER A 175 -11.24 -17.58 -26.74
CA SER A 175 -12.69 -17.47 -26.96
C SER A 175 -13.38 -16.65 -25.87
N CYS A 176 -13.03 -16.92 -24.61
CA CYS A 176 -13.49 -16.14 -23.46
C CYS A 176 -13.05 -14.67 -23.56
N GLN A 177 -11.82 -14.42 -24.01
CA GLN A 177 -11.27 -13.08 -24.19
C GLN A 177 -11.99 -12.31 -25.31
N ALA A 178 -12.21 -12.95 -26.46
CA ALA A 178 -12.93 -12.33 -27.57
C ALA A 178 -14.36 -11.96 -27.16
N ALA A 179 -15.09 -12.89 -26.54
CA ALA A 179 -16.47 -12.65 -26.12
C ALA A 179 -16.61 -11.53 -25.09
N GLY A 180 -15.66 -11.43 -24.15
CA GLY A 180 -15.68 -10.34 -23.18
C GLY A 180 -15.26 -8.98 -23.76
N LEU A 181 -14.40 -8.95 -24.79
CA LEU A 181 -14.12 -7.71 -25.53
C LEU A 181 -15.38 -7.24 -26.28
N THR A 182 -16.09 -8.14 -26.95
CA THR A 182 -17.37 -7.81 -27.60
C THR A 182 -18.38 -7.24 -26.60
N PHE A 183 -18.57 -7.90 -25.45
CA PHE A 183 -19.44 -7.40 -24.38
C PHE A 183 -19.06 -5.99 -23.94
N LYS A 184 -17.77 -5.73 -23.80
CA LYS A 184 -17.24 -4.45 -23.35
C LYS A 184 -17.40 -3.35 -24.39
N ASP A 185 -17.18 -3.66 -25.66
CA ASP A 185 -17.40 -2.72 -26.76
C ASP A 185 -18.89 -2.36 -26.88
N GLU A 186 -19.79 -3.33 -26.68
CA GLU A 186 -21.23 -3.09 -26.56
C GLU A 186 -21.55 -2.18 -25.36
N TYR A 187 -21.03 -2.52 -24.18
CA TYR A 187 -21.20 -1.73 -22.96
C TYR A 187 -20.71 -0.29 -23.14
N GLN A 188 -19.54 -0.09 -23.75
CA GLN A 188 -18.96 1.22 -23.97
C GLN A 188 -19.73 2.04 -25.00
N ARG A 189 -20.13 1.44 -26.12
CA ARG A 189 -20.96 2.11 -27.12
C ARG A 189 -22.27 2.57 -26.50
N GLU A 190 -22.91 1.71 -25.71
CA GLU A 190 -24.16 2.06 -25.06
C GLU A 190 -23.96 3.13 -23.98
N ARG A 191 -22.90 3.00 -23.18
CA ARG A 191 -22.54 4.01 -22.19
C ARG A 191 -22.23 5.35 -22.84
N ALA A 192 -21.51 5.39 -23.95
CA ALA A 192 -21.20 6.63 -24.67
C ALA A 192 -22.47 7.25 -25.28
N ALA A 193 -23.35 6.43 -25.87
CA ALA A 193 -24.65 6.87 -26.38
C ALA A 193 -25.52 7.46 -25.27
N LEU A 194 -25.45 6.88 -24.06
CA LEU A 194 -25.99 7.50 -22.87
C LEU A 194 -25.18 8.79 -22.60
N ASP A 195 -23.93 8.74 -22.15
CA ASP A 195 -23.12 9.89 -21.73
C ASP A 195 -23.18 11.14 -22.68
N ALA A 196 -23.43 10.98 -23.99
CA ALA A 196 -23.71 12.06 -24.94
C ALA A 196 -25.03 12.86 -24.73
N GLU A 197 -26.05 12.35 -24.05
CA GLU A 197 -27.23 13.17 -23.73
C GLU A 197 -26.88 14.24 -22.68
N PRO A 198 -27.39 15.47 -22.82
CA PRO A 198 -27.03 16.59 -21.97
C PRO A 198 -27.30 16.31 -20.47
N VAL A 199 -26.32 16.68 -19.65
CA VAL A 199 -26.39 16.63 -18.17
C VAL A 199 -27.61 17.41 -17.72
N MET A 200 -28.28 16.94 -16.67
CA MET A 200 -29.49 17.57 -16.18
C MET A 200 -29.31 19.06 -15.87
N PRO A 201 -30.16 19.95 -16.44
CA PRO A 201 -30.07 21.38 -16.16
C PRO A 201 -30.42 21.62 -14.69
N GLU A 202 -29.49 22.27 -13.97
CA GLU A 202 -29.73 22.78 -12.62
C GLU A 202 -29.97 24.30 -12.73
N PRO A 203 -31.09 24.83 -12.20
CA PRO A 203 -31.33 26.27 -12.22
C PRO A 203 -30.17 27.02 -11.55
N LEU A 204 -29.74 28.12 -12.16
CA LEU A 204 -28.59 28.91 -11.68
C LEU A 204 -28.73 29.29 -10.20
N GLU A 205 -29.93 29.70 -9.77
CA GLU A 205 -30.22 30.04 -8.37
C GLU A 205 -29.96 28.88 -7.42
N THR A 206 -30.35 27.65 -7.81
CA THR A 206 -30.12 26.45 -6.99
C THR A 206 -28.63 26.15 -6.89
N ALA A 207 -27.91 26.21 -8.01
CA ALA A 207 -26.46 25.99 -8.03
C ALA A 207 -25.71 27.02 -7.16
N VAL A 208 -26.11 28.30 -7.23
CA VAL A 208 -25.55 29.39 -6.43
C VAL A 208 -25.86 29.19 -4.94
N VAL A 209 -27.12 28.90 -4.56
CA VAL A 209 -27.48 28.66 -3.15
C VAL A 209 -26.67 27.49 -2.57
N ARG A 210 -26.51 26.40 -3.34
CA ARG A 210 -25.65 25.27 -2.93
C ARG A 210 -24.20 25.70 -2.73
N ALA A 211 -23.63 26.46 -3.67
CA ALA A 211 -22.25 26.92 -3.62
C ALA A 211 -21.98 27.93 -2.47
N VAL A 212 -22.98 28.73 -2.08
CA VAL A 212 -22.85 29.71 -1.00
C VAL A 212 -23.04 29.07 0.38
N THR A 213 -23.95 28.10 0.51
CA THR A 213 -24.41 27.63 1.83
C THR A 213 -23.93 26.24 2.23
N GLY A 214 -23.35 25.45 1.31
CA GLY A 214 -22.73 24.15 1.59
C GLY A 214 -23.62 23.24 2.44
N ASP A 215 -23.21 23.00 3.69
CA ASP A 215 -23.87 22.09 4.63
C ASP A 215 -25.34 22.42 4.90
N ARG A 216 -25.74 23.70 4.92
CA ARG A 216 -27.15 24.08 5.12
C ARG A 216 -28.02 23.58 3.96
N PHE A 217 -27.50 23.63 2.73
CA PHE A 217 -28.18 23.08 1.56
C PHE A 217 -28.22 21.56 1.61
N SER A 218 -27.11 20.89 1.97
CA SER A 218 -27.04 19.44 2.13
C SER A 218 -28.07 18.93 3.16
N ALA A 219 -28.20 19.60 4.31
CA ALA A 219 -29.19 19.27 5.32
C ALA A 219 -30.64 19.45 4.82
N ALA A 220 -30.93 20.55 4.11
CA ALA A 220 -32.24 20.79 3.51
C ALA A 220 -32.58 19.74 2.43
N LEU A 221 -31.60 19.35 1.61
CA LEU A 221 -31.75 18.30 0.62
C LEU A 221 -32.00 16.93 1.25
N ALA A 222 -31.25 16.57 2.30
CA ALA A 222 -31.47 15.34 3.06
C ALA A 222 -32.89 15.28 3.65
N GLN A 223 -33.43 16.40 4.13
CA GLN A 223 -34.80 16.48 4.61
C GLN A 223 -35.83 16.29 3.48
N ALA A 224 -35.62 16.93 2.32
CA ALA A 224 -36.47 16.76 1.14
C ALA A 224 -36.51 15.31 0.62
N LEU A 225 -35.37 14.62 0.68
CA LEU A 225 -35.25 13.21 0.33
C LEU A 225 -35.94 12.30 1.36
N LYS A 226 -35.74 12.56 2.64
CA LYS A 226 -36.39 11.83 3.74
C LYS A 226 -37.92 11.89 3.65
N ARG A 227 -38.51 13.06 3.32
CA ARG A 227 -39.96 13.21 3.11
C ARG A 227 -40.51 12.29 2.00
N ARG A 228 -39.67 11.94 1.02
CA ARG A 228 -40.01 11.06 -0.10
C ARG A 228 -39.60 9.60 0.13
N SER A 229 -39.13 9.25 1.33
CA SER A 229 -38.55 7.92 1.63
C SER A 229 -37.37 7.54 0.73
N LEU A 230 -36.61 8.54 0.28
CA LEU A 230 -35.40 8.37 -0.52
C LEU A 230 -34.16 8.52 0.36
N ARG A 231 -33.04 7.92 -0.07
CA ARG A 231 -31.73 8.11 0.57
C ARG A 231 -31.05 9.38 0.11
N GLU A 232 -30.03 9.77 0.87
CA GLU A 232 -29.19 10.93 0.60
C GLU A 232 -28.57 10.94 -0.80
N HIS A 233 -28.10 9.78 -1.29
CA HIS A 233 -27.54 9.60 -2.62
C HIS A 233 -28.56 9.16 -3.69
N ALA A 234 -29.86 9.18 -3.41
CA ALA A 234 -30.87 8.72 -4.38
C ALA A 234 -30.93 9.58 -5.65
N LEU A 235 -30.54 10.85 -5.57
CA LEU A 235 -30.54 11.76 -6.73
C LEU A 235 -29.27 11.69 -7.56
N GLU A 236 -28.28 10.92 -7.12
CA GLU A 236 -26.99 10.79 -7.80
C GLU A 236 -26.97 9.53 -8.65
N ARG A 237 -26.11 9.52 -9.67
CA ARG A 237 -25.85 8.31 -10.45
C ARG A 237 -25.15 7.31 -9.52
N PRO A 238 -25.71 6.10 -9.29
CA PRO A 238 -25.13 5.17 -8.33
C PRO A 238 -23.81 4.63 -8.84
N THR A 239 -22.77 4.77 -8.02
CA THR A 239 -21.47 4.10 -8.19
C THR A 239 -21.37 2.83 -7.34
N LYS A 240 -22.17 2.74 -6.28
CA LYS A 240 -22.30 1.61 -5.35
C LYS A 240 -23.79 1.39 -5.05
N ASP A 241 -24.12 0.23 -4.50
CA ASP A 241 -25.48 -0.20 -4.18
C ASP A 241 -26.42 -0.09 -5.39
N VAL A 242 -25.91 -0.35 -6.59
CA VAL A 242 -26.58 -0.07 -7.88
C VAL A 242 -27.94 -0.76 -7.95
N ARG A 243 -28.01 -2.01 -7.49
CA ARG A 243 -29.27 -2.75 -7.48
C ARG A 243 -30.28 -2.12 -6.54
N ARG A 244 -29.83 -1.73 -5.36
CA ARG A 244 -30.69 -1.15 -4.33
C ARG A 244 -31.21 0.22 -4.76
N TRP A 245 -30.38 1.01 -5.44
CA TRP A 245 -30.78 2.25 -6.11
C TRP A 245 -31.81 1.98 -7.21
N LEU A 246 -31.58 1.00 -8.08
CA LEU A 246 -32.54 0.62 -9.13
C LEU A 246 -33.90 0.24 -8.54
N ASP A 247 -33.91 -0.54 -7.46
CA ASP A 247 -35.13 -0.97 -6.78
C ASP A 247 -35.91 0.22 -6.17
N GLU A 248 -35.23 1.26 -5.67
CA GLU A 248 -35.86 2.50 -5.19
C GLU A 248 -36.56 3.28 -6.33
N HIS A 249 -35.99 3.28 -7.53
CA HIS A 249 -36.48 4.12 -8.63
C HIS A 249 -37.38 3.42 -9.63
N GLU A 250 -37.24 2.11 -9.82
CA GLU A 250 -38.05 1.34 -10.77
C GLU A 250 -39.36 0.81 -10.16
N GLY A 251 -39.59 1.01 -8.86
CA GLY A 251 -40.74 0.45 -8.16
C GLY A 251 -40.66 -1.07 -7.99
N SER A 252 -39.53 -1.68 -8.38
CA SER A 252 -39.16 -3.03 -8.00
C SER A 252 -38.98 -3.03 -6.49
N GLN A 253 -39.99 -3.48 -5.76
CA GLN A 253 -39.91 -3.46 -4.31
C GLN A 253 -38.71 -4.32 -3.89
N TRP A 254 -37.62 -3.73 -3.39
CA TRP A 254 -36.55 -4.51 -2.72
C TRP A 254 -37.14 -5.53 -1.71
N ARG A 255 -38.32 -5.21 -1.15
CA ARG A 255 -39.13 -6.08 -0.29
C ARG A 255 -39.64 -7.36 -0.98
N SER A 256 -39.78 -7.39 -2.30
CA SER A 256 -40.17 -8.54 -3.12
C SER A 256 -39.02 -9.50 -3.38
N LEU A 257 -37.75 -9.09 -3.19
CA LEU A 257 -36.63 -10.02 -3.24
C LEU A 257 -36.79 -11.12 -2.17
N PRO A 258 -36.49 -12.39 -2.51
CA PRO A 258 -36.47 -13.48 -1.54
C PRO A 258 -35.65 -13.07 -0.31
N SER A 259 -36.11 -13.45 0.88
CA SER A 259 -35.44 -13.08 2.14
C SER A 259 -33.99 -13.60 2.20
N GLY A 260 -33.70 -14.74 1.55
CA GLY A 260 -32.35 -15.27 1.35
C GLY A 260 -31.45 -14.35 0.54
N VAL A 261 -31.91 -13.87 -0.61
CA VAL A 261 -31.19 -12.91 -1.47
C VAL A 261 -30.91 -11.61 -0.71
N ARG A 262 -31.92 -11.03 -0.04
CA ARG A 262 -31.72 -9.81 0.76
C ARG A 262 -30.71 -9.99 1.88
N ARG A 263 -30.73 -11.16 2.53
CA ARG A 263 -29.74 -11.51 3.55
C ARG A 263 -28.34 -11.53 2.94
N MET A 264 -28.16 -12.13 1.75
CA MET A 264 -26.85 -12.17 1.07
C MET A 264 -26.34 -10.77 0.72
N CYS A 265 -27.20 -9.91 0.18
CA CYS A 265 -26.82 -8.52 -0.14
C CYS A 265 -26.41 -7.70 1.08
N GLY A 266 -26.89 -8.04 2.27
CA GLY A 266 -26.58 -7.35 3.53
C GLY A 266 -25.46 -7.99 4.36
N LEU A 267 -24.81 -9.05 3.87
CA LEU A 267 -23.64 -9.60 4.55
C LEU A 267 -22.45 -8.64 4.42
N ASN A 268 -21.64 -8.54 5.47
CA ASN A 268 -20.33 -7.90 5.33
C ASN A 268 -19.40 -8.76 4.44
N PRO A 269 -18.34 -8.18 3.85
CA PRO A 269 -17.48 -8.87 2.89
C PRO A 269 -16.95 -10.21 3.41
N SER A 270 -16.40 -10.27 4.63
CA SER A 270 -15.86 -11.52 5.18
C SER A 270 -16.93 -12.60 5.40
N ALA A 271 -18.15 -12.23 5.80
CA ALA A 271 -19.26 -13.17 5.95
C ALA A 271 -19.77 -13.67 4.60
N PHE A 272 -19.82 -12.80 3.60
CA PHE A 272 -20.15 -13.15 2.23
C PHE A 272 -19.10 -14.11 1.64
N THR A 273 -17.81 -13.76 1.73
CA THR A 273 -16.69 -14.60 1.30
C THR A 273 -16.76 -16.01 1.89
N ARG A 274 -17.00 -16.14 3.20
CA ARG A 274 -17.19 -17.46 3.83
C ARG A 274 -18.34 -18.24 3.23
N LYS A 275 -19.50 -17.60 3.00
CA LYS A 275 -20.67 -18.26 2.41
C LYS A 275 -20.42 -18.64 0.95
N ALA A 276 -19.74 -17.79 0.19
CA ALA A 276 -19.31 -18.06 -1.18
C ALA A 276 -18.36 -19.27 -1.24
N PHE A 277 -17.39 -19.38 -0.33
CA PHE A 277 -16.53 -20.57 -0.27
C PHE A 277 -17.31 -21.86 -0.03
N ILE A 278 -18.29 -21.84 0.88
CA ILE A 278 -19.11 -23.03 1.17
C ILE A 278 -19.85 -23.48 -0.09
N ASP A 279 -20.44 -22.54 -0.84
CA ASP A 279 -21.16 -22.80 -2.09
C ASP A 279 -20.22 -23.30 -3.21
N ILE A 280 -19.09 -22.60 -3.42
CA ILE A 280 -18.08 -22.95 -4.42
C ILE A 280 -17.50 -24.35 -4.19
N ASN A 281 -17.30 -24.75 -2.93
CA ASN A 281 -16.80 -26.09 -2.60
C ASN A 281 -17.89 -27.18 -2.69
N GLY A 282 -19.13 -26.83 -3.04
CA GLY A 282 -20.26 -27.75 -3.13
C GLY A 282 -20.72 -28.29 -1.77
N LEU A 283 -20.37 -27.62 -0.67
CA LEU A 283 -20.75 -28.05 0.68
C LEU A 283 -22.20 -27.65 1.01
N ASP A 284 -22.68 -26.54 0.45
CA ASP A 284 -24.06 -26.07 0.56
C ASP A 284 -24.37 -25.17 -0.65
N CYS A 285 -25.05 -25.72 -1.65
CA CYS A 285 -25.46 -24.97 -2.84
C CYS A 285 -26.60 -24.00 -2.47
N ASP A 286 -26.29 -22.72 -2.33
CA ASP A 286 -27.28 -21.70 -1.97
C ASP A 286 -27.79 -21.00 -3.24
N PRO A 287 -29.01 -21.29 -3.71
CA PRO A 287 -29.53 -20.70 -4.95
C PRO A 287 -29.64 -19.16 -4.87
N ASN A 288 -29.63 -18.58 -3.66
CA ASN A 288 -29.65 -17.14 -3.51
C ASN A 288 -28.35 -16.47 -3.98
N LEU A 289 -27.22 -17.18 -3.96
CA LEU A 289 -25.92 -16.65 -4.42
C LEU A 289 -25.85 -16.47 -5.94
N ALA A 290 -26.70 -17.18 -6.70
CA ALA A 290 -26.79 -17.06 -8.15
C ALA A 290 -27.68 -15.89 -8.60
N HIS A 291 -28.36 -15.21 -7.67
CA HIS A 291 -29.29 -14.14 -8.00
C HIS A 291 -28.56 -12.86 -8.44
N GLU A 292 -29.05 -12.19 -9.48
CA GLU A 292 -28.43 -10.97 -10.05
C GLU A 292 -28.20 -9.86 -9.01
N ALA A 293 -29.09 -9.73 -8.03
CA ALA A 293 -28.97 -8.76 -6.93
C ALA A 293 -27.75 -8.98 -6.02
N VAL A 294 -27.13 -10.16 -6.07
CA VAL A 294 -25.93 -10.51 -5.28
C VAL A 294 -24.65 -10.26 -6.09
N ALA A 295 -24.75 -9.89 -7.37
CA ALA A 295 -23.60 -9.66 -8.24
C ALA A 295 -22.62 -8.63 -7.66
N GLU A 296 -23.11 -7.55 -7.05
CA GLU A 296 -22.25 -6.54 -6.44
C GLU A 296 -21.41 -7.09 -5.26
N GLN A 297 -21.99 -7.94 -4.42
CA GLN A 297 -21.25 -8.60 -3.33
C GLN A 297 -20.17 -9.55 -3.86
N TRP A 298 -20.49 -10.30 -4.92
CA TRP A 298 -19.51 -11.12 -5.63
C TRP A 298 -18.37 -10.29 -6.20
N VAL A 299 -18.65 -9.15 -6.84
CA VAL A 299 -17.62 -8.26 -7.39
C VAL A 299 -16.74 -7.69 -6.29
N ASN A 300 -17.33 -7.24 -5.19
CA ASN A 300 -16.60 -6.68 -4.04
C ASN A 300 -15.63 -7.70 -3.41
N CYS A 301 -16.05 -8.98 -3.35
CA CYS A 301 -15.23 -10.04 -2.75
C CYS A 301 -14.42 -10.85 -3.78
N ALA A 302 -14.54 -10.55 -5.08
CA ALA A 302 -14.05 -11.40 -6.16
C ALA A 302 -12.57 -11.72 -6.04
N ASN A 303 -11.77 -10.70 -5.72
CA ASN A 303 -10.33 -10.83 -5.65
C ASN A 303 -9.90 -11.67 -4.44
N GLU A 304 -10.50 -11.49 -3.28
CA GLU A 304 -10.24 -12.30 -2.08
C GLU A 304 -10.56 -13.78 -2.36
N ILE A 305 -11.75 -14.03 -2.92
CA ILE A 305 -12.23 -15.37 -3.27
C ILE A 305 -11.29 -16.05 -4.26
N VAL A 306 -10.99 -15.40 -5.40
CA VAL A 306 -10.16 -15.98 -6.46
C VAL A 306 -8.73 -16.20 -5.98
N SER A 307 -8.11 -15.25 -5.26
CA SER A 307 -6.74 -15.40 -4.75
C SER A 307 -6.64 -16.51 -3.71
N ALA A 308 -7.62 -16.66 -2.83
CA ALA A 308 -7.63 -17.74 -1.83
C ALA A 308 -7.78 -19.13 -2.48
N LEU A 309 -8.69 -19.28 -3.46
CA LEU A 309 -8.85 -20.54 -4.21
C LEU A 309 -7.59 -20.89 -5.00
N MET A 310 -6.97 -19.88 -5.61
CA MET A 310 -5.70 -20.03 -6.33
C MET A 310 -4.58 -20.52 -5.40
N ARG A 311 -4.40 -19.88 -4.23
CA ARG A 311 -3.41 -20.30 -3.23
C ARG A 311 -3.67 -21.71 -2.72
N ALA A 312 -4.92 -22.08 -2.46
CA ALA A 312 -5.29 -23.42 -2.01
C ALA A 312 -4.89 -24.48 -3.06
N ARG A 313 -5.18 -24.22 -4.34
CA ARG A 313 -4.78 -25.09 -5.45
C ARG A 313 -3.25 -25.22 -5.56
N GLU A 314 -2.53 -24.12 -5.45
CA GLU A 314 -1.07 -24.09 -5.58
C GLU A 314 -0.34 -24.76 -4.41
N SER A 315 -0.85 -24.59 -3.20
CA SER A 315 -0.36 -25.32 -2.02
C SER A 315 -0.48 -26.82 -2.23
N LEU A 316 -1.64 -27.28 -2.70
CA LEU A 316 -1.87 -28.70 -3.00
C LEU A 316 -1.00 -29.21 -4.14
N GLU A 317 -0.74 -28.38 -5.15
CA GLU A 317 0.19 -28.72 -6.23
C GLU A 317 1.62 -28.91 -5.71
N SER A 318 2.09 -27.99 -4.85
CA SER A 318 3.41 -28.06 -4.21
C SER A 318 3.55 -29.27 -3.28
N GLU A 319 2.51 -29.54 -2.46
CA GLU A 319 2.43 -30.74 -1.63
C GLU A 319 2.48 -32.02 -2.49
N LEU A 320 1.71 -32.09 -3.58
CA LEU A 320 1.69 -33.26 -4.46
C LEU A 320 3.04 -33.51 -5.14
N ARG A 321 3.79 -32.45 -5.52
CA ARG A 321 5.13 -32.58 -6.11
C ARG A 321 6.12 -33.23 -5.16
N THR A 322 6.04 -32.92 -3.86
CA THR A 322 6.98 -33.42 -2.83
C THR A 322 6.48 -34.67 -2.09
N ALA A 323 5.21 -35.05 -2.27
CA ALA A 323 4.59 -36.13 -1.52
C ALA A 323 5.12 -37.53 -1.88
N PRO A 324 5.23 -38.42 -0.86
CA PRO A 324 5.60 -39.81 -1.08
C PRO A 324 4.47 -40.58 -1.81
N PRO A 325 4.79 -41.68 -2.53
CA PRO A 325 3.82 -42.44 -3.33
C PRO A 325 2.45 -42.73 -2.68
N PRO A 326 2.34 -43.19 -1.41
CA PRO A 326 1.04 -43.50 -0.82
C PRO A 326 0.13 -42.29 -0.62
N ALA A 327 0.68 -41.07 -0.50
CA ALA A 327 -0.09 -39.84 -0.30
C ALA A 327 -0.55 -39.19 -1.62
N ARG A 328 0.09 -39.53 -2.75
CA ARG A 328 -0.14 -38.86 -4.04
C ARG A 328 -1.56 -39.02 -4.56
N ALA A 329 -2.19 -40.17 -4.38
CA ALA A 329 -3.56 -40.40 -4.86
C ALA A 329 -4.57 -39.49 -4.16
N ALA A 330 -4.50 -39.38 -2.83
CA ALA A 330 -5.37 -38.51 -2.05
C ALA A 330 -5.11 -37.02 -2.34
N LEU A 331 -3.84 -36.62 -2.47
CA LEU A 331 -3.47 -35.25 -2.82
C LEU A 331 -3.92 -34.88 -4.24
N ARG A 332 -3.85 -35.81 -5.20
CA ARG A 332 -4.38 -35.62 -6.56
C ARG A 332 -5.88 -35.34 -6.54
N ALA A 333 -6.66 -36.15 -5.80
CA ALA A 333 -8.10 -35.94 -5.68
C ALA A 333 -8.44 -34.58 -5.04
N ARG A 334 -7.69 -34.17 -4.00
CA ARG A 334 -7.82 -32.85 -3.38
C ARG A 334 -7.45 -31.72 -4.34
N LEU A 335 -6.40 -31.88 -5.13
CA LEU A 335 -5.99 -30.90 -6.14
C LEU A 335 -7.05 -30.75 -7.23
N GLN A 336 -7.65 -31.84 -7.70
CA GLN A 336 -8.77 -31.82 -8.64
C GLN A 336 -9.98 -31.07 -8.07
N GLN A 337 -10.38 -31.40 -6.83
CA GLN A 337 -11.48 -30.71 -6.16
C GLN A 337 -11.19 -29.21 -5.96
N SER A 338 -9.97 -28.86 -5.57
CA SER A 338 -9.55 -27.46 -5.43
C SER A 338 -9.48 -26.73 -6.77
N GLY A 339 -9.13 -27.43 -7.85
CA GLY A 339 -9.16 -26.93 -9.22
C GLY A 339 -10.58 -26.61 -9.69
N GLU A 340 -11.54 -27.52 -9.42
CA GLU A 340 -12.95 -27.30 -9.72
C GLU A 340 -13.54 -26.14 -8.90
N ALA A 341 -13.18 -26.03 -7.62
CA ALA A 341 -13.55 -24.90 -6.77
C ALA A 341 -12.99 -23.58 -7.34
N TYR A 342 -11.72 -23.56 -7.75
CA TYR A 342 -11.10 -22.40 -8.39
C TYR A 342 -11.80 -22.02 -9.71
N ALA A 343 -12.14 -23.00 -10.54
CA ALA A 343 -12.89 -22.77 -11.78
C ALA A 343 -14.28 -22.18 -11.51
N ARG A 344 -15.05 -22.75 -10.57
CA ARG A 344 -16.37 -22.24 -10.17
C ARG A 344 -16.28 -20.81 -9.64
N GLY A 345 -15.36 -20.56 -8.71
CA GLY A 345 -15.17 -19.23 -8.12
C GLY A 345 -14.77 -18.19 -9.16
N GLY A 346 -13.82 -18.52 -10.04
CA GLY A 346 -13.39 -17.64 -11.12
C GLY A 346 -14.51 -17.30 -12.11
N ALA A 347 -15.29 -18.30 -12.52
CA ALA A 347 -16.44 -18.10 -13.40
C ALA A 347 -17.55 -17.25 -12.77
N ARG A 348 -17.90 -17.51 -11.50
CA ARG A 348 -18.91 -16.71 -10.77
C ARG A 348 -18.49 -15.26 -10.58
N CYS A 349 -17.22 -15.02 -10.28
CA CYS A 349 -16.70 -13.66 -10.15
C CYS A 349 -16.74 -12.91 -11.50
N LEU A 350 -16.46 -13.59 -12.62
CA LEU A 350 -16.58 -13.00 -13.95
C LEU A 350 -18.04 -12.71 -14.31
N GLU A 351 -18.94 -13.68 -14.11
CA GLU A 351 -20.38 -13.52 -14.34
C GLU A 351 -20.93 -12.31 -13.60
N ALA A 352 -20.60 -12.19 -12.31
CA ALA A 352 -21.04 -11.08 -11.47
C ALA A 352 -20.56 -9.72 -11.98
N ARG A 353 -19.32 -9.59 -12.49
CA ARG A 353 -18.83 -8.33 -13.08
C ARG A 353 -19.63 -7.93 -14.32
N LEU A 354 -19.92 -8.90 -15.18
CA LEU A 354 -20.70 -8.65 -16.40
C LEU A 354 -22.15 -8.27 -16.06
N ILE A 355 -22.77 -8.96 -15.09
CA ILE A 355 -24.10 -8.60 -14.57
C ILE A 355 -24.09 -7.18 -13.98
N LEU A 356 -23.09 -6.83 -13.17
CA LEU A 356 -22.97 -5.50 -12.58
C LEU A 356 -22.83 -4.41 -13.66
N GLY A 357 -22.08 -4.68 -14.74
CA GLY A 357 -22.03 -3.78 -15.91
C GLY A 357 -23.41 -3.50 -16.51
N HIS A 358 -24.22 -4.55 -16.73
CA HIS A 358 -25.60 -4.37 -17.17
C HIS A 358 -26.48 -3.59 -16.18
N LEU A 359 -26.32 -3.84 -14.87
CA LEU A 359 -27.03 -3.09 -13.84
C LEU A 359 -26.63 -1.61 -13.86
N HIS A 360 -25.36 -1.27 -14.07
CA HIS A 360 -24.93 0.11 -14.23
C HIS A 360 -25.56 0.77 -15.46
N LEU A 361 -25.58 0.12 -16.63
CA LEU A 361 -26.26 0.67 -17.82
C LEU A 361 -27.74 0.91 -17.55
N ARG A 362 -28.42 -0.06 -16.93
CA ARG A 362 -29.83 0.08 -16.54
C ARG A 362 -30.03 1.26 -15.57
N ALA A 363 -29.13 1.43 -14.61
CA ALA A 363 -29.18 2.55 -13.66
C ALA A 363 -28.97 3.89 -14.36
N VAL A 364 -28.06 3.96 -15.33
CA VAL A 364 -27.84 5.16 -16.15
C VAL A 364 -29.08 5.48 -16.98
N ARG A 365 -29.63 4.51 -17.72
CA ARG A 365 -30.90 4.69 -18.46
C ARG A 365 -32.00 5.20 -17.55
N LYS A 366 -32.15 4.62 -16.36
CA LYS A 366 -33.14 5.03 -15.36
C LYS A 366 -32.88 6.45 -14.86
N TYR A 367 -31.63 6.78 -14.56
CA TYR A 367 -31.18 8.10 -14.13
C TYR A 367 -31.55 9.20 -15.14
N ARG A 368 -31.57 8.84 -16.43
CA ARG A 368 -31.88 9.74 -17.55
C ARG A 368 -33.36 9.84 -17.88
N THR A 369 -34.22 9.00 -17.32
CA THR A 369 -35.66 9.08 -17.59
C THR A 369 -36.25 10.42 -17.14
N GLN A 370 -37.20 10.97 -17.89
CA GLN A 370 -37.88 12.23 -17.55
C GLN A 370 -38.44 12.23 -16.11
N GLY A 371 -38.90 11.07 -15.61
CA GLY A 371 -39.35 10.93 -14.22
C GLY A 371 -38.24 11.20 -13.20
N MET A 372 -37.03 10.67 -13.42
CA MET A 372 -35.89 10.93 -12.54
C MET A 372 -35.41 12.38 -12.64
N ARG A 373 -35.39 12.92 -13.86
CA ARG A 373 -35.07 14.32 -14.15
C ARG A 373 -35.96 15.26 -13.33
N LYS A 374 -37.27 15.03 -13.38
CA LYS A 374 -38.27 15.78 -12.60
C LYS A 374 -38.08 15.59 -11.10
N LEU A 375 -37.90 14.36 -10.64
CA LEU A 375 -37.69 14.07 -9.21
C LEU A 375 -36.49 14.84 -8.64
N ARG A 376 -35.37 14.87 -9.37
CA ARG A 376 -34.18 15.62 -8.98
C ARG A 376 -34.46 17.13 -8.93
N ALA A 377 -35.08 17.68 -9.98
CA ALA A 377 -35.45 19.10 -10.02
C ALA A 377 -36.37 19.50 -8.85
N ASP A 378 -37.37 18.68 -8.55
CA ASP A 378 -38.32 18.92 -7.44
C ASP A 378 -37.61 18.91 -6.08
N CYS A 379 -36.68 17.98 -5.85
CA CYS A 379 -35.95 17.90 -4.58
C CYS A 379 -34.96 19.06 -4.41
N LEU A 380 -34.25 19.44 -5.48
CA LEU A 380 -33.33 20.56 -5.45
C LEU A 380 -34.07 21.89 -5.24
N ALA A 381 -35.20 22.09 -5.93
CA ALA A 381 -36.04 23.27 -5.75
C ALA A 381 -36.60 23.37 -4.31
N GLU A 382 -37.01 22.24 -3.71
CA GLU A 382 -37.46 22.19 -2.32
C GLU A 382 -36.33 22.52 -1.32
N ALA A 383 -35.11 22.02 -1.56
CA ALA A 383 -33.95 22.34 -0.74
C ALA A 383 -33.60 23.83 -0.82
N THR A 384 -33.51 24.38 -2.04
CA THR A 384 -33.31 25.82 -2.30
C THR A 384 -34.35 26.67 -1.58
N LYS A 385 -35.63 26.32 -1.72
CA LYS A 385 -36.74 27.01 -1.05
C LYS A 385 -36.57 27.01 0.47
N THR A 386 -36.25 25.85 1.05
CA THR A 386 -36.06 25.70 2.49
C THR A 386 -34.91 26.58 3.01
N VAL A 387 -33.80 26.67 2.27
CA VAL A 387 -32.67 27.54 2.63
C VAL A 387 -33.04 29.02 2.54
N ILE A 388 -33.72 29.44 1.47
CA ILE A 388 -34.16 30.83 1.26
C ILE A 388 -35.22 31.25 2.30
N GLU A 389 -36.16 30.38 2.67
CA GLU A 389 -37.14 30.68 3.71
C GLU A 389 -36.50 30.85 5.09
N ALA A 390 -35.40 30.13 5.36
CA ALA A 390 -34.64 30.27 6.60
C ALA A 390 -33.72 31.51 6.61
N ASP A 391 -33.37 32.05 5.45
CA ASP A 391 -32.54 33.24 5.29
C ASP A 391 -33.02 34.11 4.10
N PRO A 392 -34.06 34.95 4.32
CA PRO A 392 -34.62 35.77 3.25
C PRO A 392 -33.63 36.77 2.64
N VAL A 393 -32.62 37.20 3.42
CA VAL A 393 -31.59 38.14 2.97
C VAL A 393 -30.68 37.48 1.94
N LEU A 394 -30.21 36.26 2.21
CA LEU A 394 -29.50 35.44 1.23
C LEU A 394 -30.34 35.27 -0.05
N GLY A 395 -31.63 34.96 0.09
CA GLY A 395 -32.53 34.80 -1.06
C GLY A 395 -32.60 36.04 -1.94
N ALA A 396 -32.67 37.23 -1.34
CA ALA A 396 -32.66 38.50 -2.07
C ALA A 396 -31.33 38.72 -2.82
N PHE A 397 -30.18 38.49 -2.16
CA PHE A 397 -28.87 38.63 -2.80
C PHE A 397 -28.66 37.64 -3.96
N VAL A 398 -29.05 36.38 -3.79
CA VAL A 398 -28.97 35.39 -4.88
C VAL A 398 -29.84 35.82 -6.06
N ALA A 399 -31.09 36.21 -5.82
CA ALA A 399 -32.02 36.61 -6.88
C ALA A 399 -31.51 37.83 -7.66
N GLU A 400 -30.92 38.80 -6.96
CA GLU A 400 -30.33 40.00 -7.57
C GLU A 400 -29.06 39.67 -8.35
N ALA A 401 -28.10 38.97 -7.76
CA ALA A 401 -26.85 38.61 -8.42
C ALA A 401 -27.08 37.71 -9.65
N CYS A 402 -28.01 36.75 -9.58
CA CYS A 402 -28.40 35.94 -10.73
C CYS A 402 -29.04 36.79 -11.85
N ARG A 403 -29.87 37.77 -11.51
CA ARG A 403 -30.51 38.68 -12.48
C ARG A 403 -29.48 39.58 -13.17
N GLU A 404 -28.55 40.16 -12.41
CA GLU A 404 -27.44 40.95 -12.96
C GLU A 404 -26.56 40.10 -13.88
N HIS A 405 -26.17 38.91 -13.43
CA HIS A 405 -25.34 38.02 -14.23
C HIS A 405 -26.02 37.61 -15.55
N ARG A 406 -27.34 37.34 -15.53
CA ARG A 406 -28.12 37.04 -16.75
C ARG A 406 -28.16 38.17 -17.76
N SER A 407 -28.00 39.42 -17.32
CA SER A 407 -27.90 40.57 -18.24
C SER A 407 -26.57 40.61 -18.98
N ALA A 408 -25.51 40.07 -18.38
CA ALA A 408 -24.16 40.03 -18.94
C ALA A 408 -23.84 38.71 -19.66
N CYS A 409 -24.48 37.61 -19.28
CA CYS A 409 -24.24 36.28 -19.86
C CYS A 409 -25.56 35.71 -20.45
N PRO A 410 -25.76 35.79 -21.78
CA PRO A 410 -26.93 35.23 -22.44
C PRO A 410 -27.09 33.71 -22.21
N ALA A 411 -25.97 32.99 -22.03
CA ALA A 411 -25.94 31.57 -21.73
C ALA A 411 -26.50 31.23 -20.33
N ALA A 412 -26.58 32.20 -19.42
CA ALA A 412 -27.18 32.00 -18.09
C ALA A 412 -28.70 31.79 -18.11
N ASN A 413 -29.35 32.08 -19.25
CA ASN A 413 -30.77 31.77 -19.49
C ASN A 413 -30.99 30.42 -20.19
N ALA A 414 -29.92 29.76 -20.63
CA ALA A 414 -30.02 28.40 -21.15
C ALA A 414 -30.36 27.43 -20.02
N ALA A 415 -30.94 26.28 -20.37
CA ALA A 415 -31.17 25.21 -19.41
C ALA A 415 -29.86 24.80 -18.69
N HIS A 416 -28.73 24.88 -19.40
CA HIS A 416 -27.39 24.68 -18.85
C HIS A 416 -26.68 26.03 -18.78
N PRO A 417 -26.67 26.72 -17.63
CA PRO A 417 -25.81 27.88 -17.47
C PRO A 417 -24.35 27.48 -17.66
N CYS A 418 -23.50 28.42 -18.06
CA CYS A 418 -22.07 28.16 -18.25
C CYS A 418 -21.44 27.59 -16.98
N THR A 419 -20.43 26.74 -17.11
CA THR A 419 -19.79 26.06 -15.97
C THR A 419 -19.22 27.06 -14.95
N ASP A 420 -18.80 28.24 -15.42
CA ASP A 420 -18.23 29.32 -14.61
C ASP A 420 -19.30 30.24 -13.98
N CYS A 421 -20.55 30.13 -14.42
CA CYS A 421 -21.64 31.00 -13.99
C CYS A 421 -21.95 30.80 -12.49
N PRO A 422 -22.14 29.58 -11.95
CA PRO A 422 -22.45 29.40 -10.52
C PRO A 422 -21.33 29.85 -9.57
N PRO A 423 -20.04 29.49 -9.77
CA PRO A 423 -18.95 29.97 -8.92
C PRO A 423 -18.84 31.51 -8.93
N SER A 424 -18.86 32.12 -10.12
CA SER A 424 -18.76 33.57 -10.27
C SER A 424 -19.88 34.32 -9.55
N VAL A 425 -21.14 33.86 -9.70
CA VAL A 425 -22.28 34.47 -9.02
C VAL A 425 -22.23 34.21 -7.51
N ALA A 426 -21.77 33.03 -7.09
CA ALA A 426 -21.61 32.71 -5.67
C ALA A 426 -20.59 33.63 -4.99
N ASP A 427 -19.48 33.98 -5.65
CA ASP A 427 -18.49 34.92 -5.13
C ASP A 427 -19.10 36.31 -4.89
N VAL A 428 -19.88 36.82 -5.86
CA VAL A 428 -20.62 38.09 -5.72
C VAL A 428 -21.60 38.04 -4.55
N VAL A 429 -22.32 36.94 -4.38
CA VAL A 429 -23.25 36.77 -3.26
C VAL A 429 -22.50 36.75 -1.93
N ARG A 430 -21.38 36.03 -1.81
CA ARG A 430 -20.55 36.01 -0.59
C ARG A 430 -20.00 37.40 -0.26
N GLU A 431 -19.56 38.15 -1.26
CA GLU A 431 -19.10 39.52 -1.09
C GLU A 431 -20.22 40.43 -0.55
N ARG A 432 -21.41 40.41 -1.17
CA ARG A 432 -22.58 41.19 -0.70
C ARG A 432 -22.98 40.82 0.72
N MET A 433 -22.98 39.53 1.05
CA MET A 433 -23.25 39.08 2.41
C MET A 433 -22.23 39.58 3.42
N SER A 434 -20.95 39.69 3.04
CA SER A 434 -19.90 40.23 3.91
C SER A 434 -20.00 41.75 4.15
N GLN A 435 -20.60 42.47 3.18
CA GLN A 435 -20.80 43.92 3.24
C GLN A 435 -22.15 44.32 3.84
N ALA A 436 -23.08 43.38 3.98
CA ALA A 436 -24.39 43.66 4.56
C ALA A 436 -24.23 44.12 6.01
N PRO A 437 -24.86 45.23 6.43
CA PRO A 437 -24.80 45.69 7.79
C PRO A 437 -25.34 44.58 8.70
N VAL A 438 -24.54 44.19 9.70
CA VAL A 438 -24.97 43.25 10.73
C VAL A 438 -26.13 43.91 11.47
N VAL A 439 -27.35 43.61 11.03
CA VAL A 439 -28.54 43.96 11.80
C VAL A 439 -28.46 43.10 13.05
N ASP A 440 -28.22 43.74 14.19
CA ASP A 440 -28.31 43.11 15.51
C ASP A 440 -29.75 42.62 15.70
N VAL A 441 -30.04 41.43 15.19
CA VAL A 441 -31.28 40.72 15.48
C VAL A 441 -31.20 40.36 16.96
N PRO A 442 -32.15 40.80 17.80
CA PRO A 442 -32.16 40.44 19.21
C PRO A 442 -32.11 38.93 19.32
N ARG A 443 -31.01 38.39 19.86
CA ARG A 443 -30.87 36.96 20.14
C ARG A 443 -32.03 36.55 21.03
N GLN A 444 -33.01 35.86 20.45
CA GLN A 444 -34.00 35.15 21.25
C GLN A 444 -33.25 34.16 22.15
N PRO A 445 -33.58 34.10 23.44
CA PRO A 445 -32.92 33.19 24.37
C PRO A 445 -33.15 31.76 23.89
N ALA A 446 -32.06 31.10 23.50
CA ALA A 446 -32.08 29.70 23.12
C ALA A 446 -32.69 28.88 24.26
N LYS A 447 -33.80 28.18 23.97
CA LYS A 447 -34.26 27.09 24.82
C LYS A 447 -33.15 26.06 24.90
N ARG A 448 -32.64 25.85 26.12
CA ARG A 448 -31.74 24.76 26.49
C ARG A 448 -32.46 23.45 26.23
N ASP A 449 -32.15 22.78 25.13
CA ASP A 449 -32.36 21.34 25.01
C ASP A 449 -31.25 20.59 25.78
N PRO A 450 -31.55 19.41 26.35
CA PRO A 450 -30.61 18.68 27.20
C PRO A 450 -29.38 18.25 26.40
N GLN A 451 -28.21 18.49 26.98
CA GLN A 451 -26.89 18.18 26.45
C GLN A 451 -26.84 16.81 25.75
N GLN A 452 -26.74 16.82 24.42
CA GLN A 452 -26.08 15.75 23.69
C GLN A 452 -24.58 15.83 24.00
N PRO A 453 -23.88 14.71 24.24
CA PRO A 453 -22.43 14.71 24.39
C PRO A 453 -21.80 15.22 23.09
N PRO A 454 -20.64 15.89 23.15
CA PRO A 454 -20.01 16.41 21.94
C PRO A 454 -19.68 15.24 21.01
N GLU A 455 -20.29 15.26 19.83
CA GLU A 455 -19.84 14.45 18.69
C GLU A 455 -18.41 14.90 18.39
N ARG A 456 -17.47 13.96 18.57
CA ARG A 456 -16.11 14.11 18.08
C ARG A 456 -16.20 14.27 16.57
N GLU A 457 -15.82 15.44 16.06
CA GLU A 457 -15.34 15.55 14.69
C GLU A 457 -14.14 14.62 14.55
N GLU A 458 -14.35 13.47 13.93
CA GLU A 458 -13.27 12.64 13.39
C GLU A 458 -12.67 13.41 12.21
N THR A 459 -11.85 14.42 12.53
CA THR A 459 -10.75 14.76 11.63
C THR A 459 -9.87 13.53 11.61
N GLU A 460 -9.73 12.88 10.46
CA GLU A 460 -8.72 11.84 10.22
C GLU A 460 -7.34 12.45 10.50
N GLN A 461 -6.92 12.41 11.76
CA GLN A 461 -5.55 12.68 12.13
C GLN A 461 -4.71 11.53 11.54
N PRO A 462 -3.66 11.83 10.76
CA PRO A 462 -2.78 10.80 10.24
C PRO A 462 -2.21 10.02 11.42
N SER A 463 -2.40 8.70 11.42
CA SER A 463 -1.79 7.82 12.44
C SER A 463 -0.28 8.07 12.51
N ASP A 464 0.23 8.30 13.71
CA ASP A 464 1.66 8.53 13.97
C ASP A 464 2.57 7.53 13.21
N GLY A 465 3.37 8.07 12.30
CA GLY A 465 4.79 7.72 12.17
C GLY A 465 5.26 6.58 11.25
N LEU A 466 4.41 5.71 10.69
CA LEU A 466 4.91 4.57 9.89
C LEU A 466 4.75 4.72 8.36
N PHE A 467 5.83 4.44 7.62
CA PHE A 467 5.87 4.42 6.15
C PHE A 467 4.80 3.51 5.53
N ALA A 468 4.60 2.35 6.16
CA ALA A 468 3.61 1.32 5.88
C ALA A 468 3.09 0.79 7.23
N CYS A 469 1.81 0.40 7.33
CA CYS A 469 1.27 -0.12 8.60
C CYS A 469 2.00 -1.42 9.01
N GLU A 470 2.09 -1.69 10.32
CA GLU A 470 2.79 -2.88 10.83
C GLU A 470 2.25 -4.19 10.22
N GLU A 471 0.96 -4.26 9.94
CA GLU A 471 0.31 -5.44 9.36
C GLU A 471 0.78 -5.69 7.92
N LEU A 472 0.92 -4.62 7.12
CA LEU A 472 1.49 -4.69 5.78
C LEU A 472 2.96 -5.13 5.84
N LEU A 473 3.72 -4.63 6.80
CA LEU A 473 5.12 -5.05 7.01
C LEU A 473 5.22 -6.52 7.51
N LYS A 474 4.31 -6.96 8.38
CA LYS A 474 4.23 -8.35 8.88
C LYS A 474 3.89 -9.33 7.76
N ASN A 475 2.98 -8.96 6.87
CA ASN A 475 2.61 -9.77 5.69
C ASN A 475 3.80 -10.03 4.74
N PHE A 476 4.89 -9.25 4.86
CA PHE A 476 6.06 -9.36 4.02
C PHE A 476 7.36 -9.69 4.78
N ALA A 477 7.28 -9.99 6.08
CA ALA A 477 8.45 -10.24 6.93
C ALA A 477 9.32 -11.43 6.48
N ASP A 478 8.71 -12.40 5.78
CA ASP A 478 9.37 -13.61 5.31
C ASP A 478 10.16 -13.42 3.99
N GLN A 479 10.10 -12.24 3.38
CA GLN A 479 10.63 -11.99 2.02
C GLN A 479 11.58 -10.78 1.97
N LYS A 480 12.57 -10.79 2.87
CA LYS A 480 13.55 -9.71 3.15
C LYS A 480 14.44 -9.26 1.98
N LYS A 481 14.36 -9.89 0.80
CA LYS A 481 15.19 -9.53 -0.38
C LYS A 481 14.54 -8.51 -1.32
N LEU A 482 13.24 -8.25 -1.18
CA LEU A 482 12.49 -7.37 -2.09
C LEU A 482 12.40 -5.94 -1.54
N SER A 483 12.81 -4.95 -2.32
CA SER A 483 12.58 -3.54 -1.99
C SER A 483 11.09 -3.23 -2.06
N LEU A 484 10.51 -2.76 -0.95
CA LEU A 484 9.09 -2.42 -0.84
C LEU A 484 8.84 -1.02 -1.40
N VAL A 485 7.98 -0.92 -2.40
CA VAL A 485 7.65 0.32 -3.12
C VAL A 485 6.15 0.54 -3.07
N ILE A 486 5.70 1.68 -2.56
CA ILE A 486 4.30 2.09 -2.54
C ILE A 486 4.06 2.99 -3.76
N LEU A 487 2.99 2.73 -4.50
CA LEU A 487 2.68 3.42 -5.74
C LEU A 487 1.26 3.99 -5.72
N GLU A 488 1.12 5.23 -6.19
CA GLU A 488 -0.15 5.94 -6.33
C GLU A 488 -0.24 6.67 -7.68
N CYS A 489 -1.47 6.95 -8.12
CA CYS A 489 -1.75 7.72 -9.33
C CYS A 489 -2.71 8.87 -9.02
N GLN A 490 -2.60 9.95 -9.81
CA GLN A 490 -3.52 11.07 -9.78
C GLN A 490 -3.92 11.44 -11.20
N THR A 491 -5.22 11.57 -11.47
CA THR A 491 -5.71 12.02 -12.78
C THR A 491 -5.38 13.49 -13.00
N GLY A 492 -4.91 13.82 -14.20
CA GLY A 492 -4.57 15.17 -14.63
C GLY A 492 -5.79 16.01 -15.00
N PRO A 493 -5.59 17.31 -15.27
CA PRO A 493 -6.66 18.24 -15.64
C PRO A 493 -7.21 17.99 -17.05
N ASP A 494 -6.43 17.36 -17.94
CA ASP A 494 -6.84 17.02 -19.31
C ASP A 494 -7.45 15.62 -19.39
N ASP A 495 -8.44 15.44 -20.27
CA ASP A 495 -9.10 14.16 -20.49
C ASP A 495 -8.10 13.05 -20.83
N GLY A 496 -7.93 12.12 -19.88
CA GLY A 496 -7.12 10.91 -20.05
C GLY A 496 -5.64 11.07 -19.71
N THR A 497 -5.16 12.23 -19.25
CA THR A 497 -3.79 12.35 -18.68
C THR A 497 -3.78 11.97 -17.21
N PHE A 498 -2.67 11.43 -16.73
CA PHE A 498 -2.47 11.15 -15.31
C PHE A 498 -1.00 11.24 -14.94
N GLY A 499 -0.74 11.64 -13.69
CA GLY A 499 0.55 11.48 -13.04
C GLY A 499 0.56 10.23 -12.18
N TYR A 500 1.70 9.57 -12.06
CA TYR A 500 1.94 8.52 -11.09
C TYR A 500 3.24 8.79 -10.36
N ALA A 501 3.31 8.33 -9.12
CA ALA A 501 4.54 8.36 -8.37
C ALA A 501 4.64 7.14 -7.47
N TRP A 502 5.87 6.81 -7.14
CA TRP A 502 6.20 5.71 -6.26
C TRP A 502 7.21 6.17 -5.23
N LEU A 503 7.13 5.58 -4.05
CA LEU A 503 8.01 5.84 -2.93
C LEU A 503 8.40 4.49 -2.32
N ALA A 504 9.69 4.23 -2.24
CA ALA A 504 10.26 3.05 -1.63
C ALA A 504 10.56 3.28 -0.14
N ARG A 505 10.70 2.18 0.60
CA ARG A 505 10.98 2.22 2.04
C ARG A 505 12.29 2.92 2.40
N ASP A 506 13.26 2.90 1.50
CA ASP A 506 14.55 3.59 1.63
C ASP A 506 14.47 5.10 1.33
N GLY A 507 13.28 5.61 0.99
CA GLY A 507 13.06 7.02 0.64
C GLY A 507 13.31 7.34 -0.82
N SER A 508 13.82 6.39 -1.62
CA SER A 508 13.88 6.56 -3.07
C SER A 508 12.46 6.73 -3.62
N HIS A 509 12.31 7.64 -4.56
CA HIS A 509 11.03 7.90 -5.20
C HIS A 509 11.25 8.18 -6.67
N GLY A 510 10.18 8.04 -7.42
CA GLY A 510 10.15 8.46 -8.80
C GLY A 510 8.73 8.85 -9.17
N GLN A 511 8.63 9.61 -10.24
CA GLN A 511 7.36 10.05 -10.78
C GLN A 511 7.37 9.92 -12.30
N GLY A 512 6.19 9.82 -12.88
CA GLY A 512 6.00 9.85 -14.31
C GLY A 512 4.60 10.33 -14.64
N ALA A 513 4.39 10.60 -15.92
CA ALA A 513 3.07 10.93 -16.44
C ALA A 513 2.76 10.03 -17.62
N GLY A 514 1.49 9.86 -17.92
CA GLY A 514 1.03 9.07 -19.05
C GLY A 514 -0.38 9.44 -19.48
N THR A 515 -0.83 8.77 -20.52
CA THR A 515 -2.23 8.79 -20.95
C THR A 515 -2.86 7.42 -20.72
N ALA A 516 -4.10 7.42 -20.25
CA ALA A 516 -4.84 6.22 -19.91
C ALA A 516 -6.34 6.42 -20.16
N LEU A 517 -7.00 5.33 -20.52
CA LEU A 517 -8.42 5.33 -20.88
C LEU A 517 -9.35 5.38 -19.64
N ASN A 518 -8.84 5.06 -18.45
CA ASN A 518 -9.58 4.95 -17.19
C ASN A 518 -8.61 4.68 -16.02
N ASP A 519 -9.10 4.76 -14.77
CA ASP A 519 -8.30 4.58 -13.54
C ASP A 519 -7.57 3.23 -13.47
N LEU A 520 -8.18 2.15 -13.98
CA LEU A 520 -7.53 0.85 -14.03
C LEU A 520 -6.35 0.87 -15.00
N ASP A 521 -6.52 1.49 -16.16
CA ASP A 521 -5.47 1.69 -17.15
C ASP A 521 -4.34 2.56 -16.61
N GLN A 522 -4.66 3.65 -15.89
CA GLN A 522 -3.69 4.52 -15.21
C GLN A 522 -2.81 3.70 -14.26
N MET A 523 -3.44 2.89 -13.41
CA MET A 523 -2.73 2.16 -12.38
C MET A 523 -1.95 0.96 -12.92
N VAL A 524 -2.48 0.24 -13.92
CA VAL A 524 -1.73 -0.83 -14.58
C VAL A 524 -0.51 -0.25 -15.31
N HIS A 525 -0.67 0.88 -15.98
CA HIS A 525 0.43 1.59 -16.62
C HIS A 525 1.51 2.00 -15.61
N ALA A 526 1.11 2.62 -14.49
CA ALA A 526 2.02 3.05 -13.45
C ALA A 526 2.78 1.89 -12.80
N LEU A 527 2.09 0.78 -12.48
CA LEU A 527 2.72 -0.43 -11.95
C LEU A 527 3.75 -1.00 -12.94
N CYS A 528 3.42 -1.10 -14.23
CA CYS A 528 4.35 -1.64 -15.22
C CYS A 528 5.54 -0.71 -15.45
N SER A 529 5.30 0.59 -15.59
CA SER A 529 6.36 1.59 -15.81
C SER A 529 7.32 1.64 -14.64
N THR A 530 6.78 1.64 -13.42
CA THR A 530 7.60 1.59 -12.19
C THR A 530 8.37 0.28 -12.08
N ALA A 531 7.75 -0.86 -12.41
CA ALA A 531 8.44 -2.15 -12.40
C ALA A 531 9.62 -2.17 -13.38
N LEU A 532 9.46 -1.59 -14.57
CA LEU A 532 10.50 -1.52 -15.58
C LEU A 532 11.63 -0.55 -15.17
N LEU A 533 11.27 0.61 -14.62
CA LEU A 533 12.21 1.63 -14.15
C LEU A 533 13.07 1.12 -12.98
N ILE A 534 12.43 0.59 -11.93
CA ILE A 534 13.15 0.17 -10.72
C ILE A 534 14.00 -1.08 -10.97
N ARG A 535 13.64 -1.92 -11.93
CA ARG A 535 14.46 -3.10 -12.25
C ARG A 535 15.80 -2.73 -12.89
N GLU A 536 15.97 -1.51 -13.40
CA GLU A 536 17.29 -1.04 -13.86
C GLU A 536 18.26 -0.83 -12.70
N THR A 537 17.74 -0.58 -11.49
CA THR A 537 18.53 -0.23 -10.31
C THR A 537 18.46 -1.29 -9.20
N ALA A 538 17.42 -2.13 -9.15
CA ALA A 538 17.21 -3.14 -8.12
C ALA A 538 17.05 -4.55 -8.70
N SER A 539 17.72 -5.53 -8.08
CA SER A 539 17.66 -6.95 -8.47
C SER A 539 16.32 -7.61 -8.14
N SER A 540 15.59 -7.10 -7.13
CA SER A 540 14.23 -7.52 -6.87
C SER A 540 13.37 -6.46 -6.15
N VAL A 541 12.17 -6.20 -6.66
CA VAL A 541 11.24 -5.16 -6.22
C VAL A 541 9.86 -5.73 -5.92
N ARG A 542 9.21 -5.21 -4.87
CA ARG A 542 7.80 -5.41 -4.57
C ARG A 542 7.05 -4.10 -4.66
N LEU A 543 6.19 -3.97 -5.66
CA LEU A 543 5.27 -2.84 -5.79
C LEU A 543 3.99 -3.11 -5.00
N VAL A 544 3.52 -2.10 -4.29
CA VAL A 544 2.32 -2.14 -3.46
C VAL A 544 1.38 -1.02 -3.89
N SER A 545 0.12 -1.38 -4.11
CA SER A 545 -0.94 -0.43 -4.46
C SER A 545 -2.26 -0.88 -3.83
N ARG A 546 -3.13 0.07 -3.51
CA ARG A 546 -4.50 -0.19 -3.05
C ARG A 546 -5.43 -0.65 -4.18
N HIS A 547 -5.01 -0.47 -5.44
CA HIS A 547 -5.84 -0.79 -6.59
C HIS A 547 -5.80 -2.30 -6.93
N LEU A 548 -6.59 -3.08 -6.20
CA LEU A 548 -6.63 -4.54 -6.26
C LEU A 548 -6.70 -5.14 -7.67
N ARG A 549 -7.53 -4.57 -8.54
CA ARG A 549 -7.69 -5.06 -9.92
C ARG A 549 -6.40 -4.90 -10.76
N ALA A 550 -5.69 -3.79 -10.61
CA ALA A 550 -4.46 -3.51 -11.34
C ALA A 550 -3.32 -4.41 -10.84
N VAL A 551 -3.20 -4.55 -9.52
CA VAL A 551 -2.28 -5.50 -8.88
C VAL A 551 -2.51 -6.92 -9.41
N ASN A 552 -3.76 -7.38 -9.48
CA ASN A 552 -4.07 -8.72 -9.98
C ASN A 552 -3.73 -8.90 -11.46
N ILE A 553 -3.95 -7.89 -12.30
CA ILE A 553 -3.58 -7.93 -13.73
C ILE A 553 -2.07 -8.10 -13.88
N VAL A 554 -1.28 -7.26 -13.21
CA VAL A 554 0.19 -7.30 -13.29
C VAL A 554 0.73 -8.57 -12.64
N HIS A 555 0.15 -9.01 -11.51
CA HIS A 555 0.51 -10.26 -10.84
C HIS A 555 0.31 -11.47 -11.74
N LEU A 556 -0.86 -11.58 -12.38
CA LEU A 556 -1.16 -12.67 -13.30
C LEU A 556 -0.24 -12.62 -14.52
N THR A 557 0.04 -11.43 -15.05
CA THR A 557 0.94 -11.23 -16.21
C THR A 557 2.37 -11.68 -15.89
N LEU A 558 2.92 -11.25 -14.74
CA LEU A 558 4.23 -11.68 -14.25
C LEU A 558 4.31 -13.19 -14.04
N ARG A 559 3.22 -13.79 -13.58
CA ARG A 559 3.18 -15.21 -13.23
C ARG A 559 3.00 -16.13 -14.45
N SER A 560 2.17 -15.72 -15.41
CA SER A 560 1.86 -16.53 -16.59
C SER A 560 2.83 -16.30 -17.74
N GLY A 561 3.56 -15.18 -17.75
CA GLY A 561 4.31 -14.71 -18.92
C GLY A 561 3.42 -14.25 -20.08
N ALA A 562 2.10 -14.17 -19.86
CA ALA A 562 1.11 -13.78 -20.86
C ALA A 562 0.36 -12.52 -20.40
N ILE A 563 0.11 -11.59 -21.32
CA ILE A 563 -0.61 -10.35 -21.01
C ILE A 563 -2.05 -10.67 -20.62
N TYR A 564 -2.46 -10.24 -19.42
CA TYR A 564 -3.85 -10.30 -19.01
C TYR A 564 -4.53 -8.95 -19.24
N THR A 565 -5.48 -8.88 -20.17
CA THR A 565 -6.34 -7.71 -20.36
C THR A 565 -7.74 -7.99 -19.82
N PRO A 566 -8.24 -7.22 -18.85
CA PRO A 566 -9.59 -7.40 -18.33
C PRO A 566 -10.62 -7.10 -19.42
N LEU A 567 -11.61 -7.98 -19.52
CA LEU A 567 -12.65 -7.91 -20.53
C LEU A 567 -13.44 -6.63 -20.43
N ASP A 568 -13.80 -6.22 -19.21
CA ASP A 568 -14.71 -5.13 -18.87
C ASP A 568 -14.07 -3.72 -18.83
N THR A 569 -12.75 -3.59 -18.94
CA THR A 569 -12.09 -2.27 -18.82
C THR A 569 -10.90 -2.15 -19.77
N PRO A 570 -10.89 -1.20 -20.72
CA PRO A 570 -9.91 -1.20 -21.81
C PRO A 570 -8.58 -0.73 -21.24
N LEU A 571 -7.50 -1.32 -21.74
CA LEU A 571 -6.16 -0.81 -21.49
C LEU A 571 -5.66 -0.16 -22.77
N SER A 572 -5.03 1.00 -22.66
CA SER A 572 -4.40 1.68 -23.79
C SER A 572 -3.36 0.77 -24.46
N GLU A 573 -3.02 1.07 -25.71
CA GLU A 573 -1.96 0.34 -26.39
C GLU A 573 -0.61 0.47 -25.66
N GLY A 574 -0.29 1.66 -25.13
CA GLY A 574 0.91 1.89 -24.33
C GLY A 574 0.95 1.06 -23.04
N THR A 575 -0.18 0.88 -22.36
CA THR A 575 -0.28 0.00 -21.19
C THR A 575 -0.13 -1.47 -21.57
N ARG A 576 -0.72 -1.90 -22.70
CA ARG A 576 -0.57 -3.27 -23.21
C ARG A 576 0.89 -3.59 -23.57
N GLU A 577 1.60 -2.63 -24.16
CA GLU A 577 3.03 -2.75 -24.44
C GLU A 577 3.86 -2.83 -23.16
N SER A 578 3.56 -2.00 -22.16
CA SER A 578 4.23 -2.06 -20.85
C SER A 578 4.03 -3.40 -20.14
N LEU A 579 2.82 -3.98 -20.20
CA LEU A 579 2.55 -5.33 -19.71
C LEU A 579 3.37 -6.40 -20.45
N ARG A 580 3.52 -6.26 -21.77
CA ARG A 580 4.33 -7.12 -22.64
C ARG A 580 5.79 -7.15 -22.16
N ARG A 581 6.38 -5.96 -21.99
CA ARG A 581 7.77 -5.79 -21.51
C ARG A 581 8.01 -6.33 -20.10
N VAL A 582 7.00 -6.24 -19.22
CA VAL A 582 7.06 -6.81 -17.87
C VAL A 582 6.94 -8.35 -17.93
N ALA A 583 6.10 -8.89 -18.81
CA ALA A 583 5.90 -10.33 -19.00
C ALA A 583 7.15 -11.05 -19.53
N GLU A 584 7.92 -10.40 -20.41
CA GLU A 584 9.16 -10.95 -20.98
C GLU A 584 10.26 -11.15 -19.92
N ARG A 585 10.17 -10.46 -18.78
CA ARG A 585 11.23 -10.43 -17.77
C ARG A 585 10.63 -10.41 -16.34
N PRO A 586 9.98 -11.51 -15.93
CA PRO A 586 9.19 -11.55 -14.70
C PRO A 586 10.02 -11.73 -13.42
N HIS A 587 11.27 -12.19 -13.53
CA HIS A 587 12.12 -12.45 -12.38
C HIS A 587 12.46 -11.16 -11.63
N GLY A 588 12.34 -11.21 -10.31
CA GLY A 588 12.64 -10.08 -9.42
C GLY A 588 11.49 -9.07 -9.28
N ILE A 589 10.36 -9.21 -9.97
CA ILE A 589 9.23 -8.29 -9.80
C ILE A 589 8.11 -9.00 -9.05
N ALA A 590 7.65 -8.40 -7.95
CA ALA A 590 6.43 -8.78 -7.25
C ALA A 590 5.48 -7.58 -7.16
N VAL A 591 4.18 -7.84 -7.23
CA VAL A 591 3.15 -6.84 -6.94
C VAL A 591 2.27 -7.37 -5.80
N SER A 592 1.78 -6.49 -4.93
CA SER A 592 0.95 -6.85 -3.78
C SER A 592 -0.08 -5.78 -3.49
N ILE A 593 -1.20 -6.17 -2.89
CA ILE A 593 -2.23 -5.21 -2.48
C ILE A 593 -1.87 -4.62 -1.12
N ASP A 594 -2.01 -3.29 -1.00
CA ASP A 594 -2.13 -2.65 0.30
C ASP A 594 -3.49 -2.97 0.93
N THR A 595 -3.46 -3.67 2.06
CA THR A 595 -4.63 -4.12 2.83
C THR A 595 -4.87 -3.28 4.08
N CYS A 596 -4.06 -2.25 4.34
CA CYS A 596 -4.25 -1.38 5.49
C CYS A 596 -5.63 -0.67 5.39
N GLU A 597 -6.39 -0.62 6.48
CA GLU A 597 -7.67 0.09 6.54
C GLU A 597 -7.46 1.61 6.33
N GLN A 598 -6.45 2.17 6.98
CA GLN A 598 -6.05 3.57 6.87
C GLN A 598 -4.89 3.76 5.89
N ARG A 599 -4.82 4.95 5.26
CA ARG A 599 -3.69 5.32 4.41
C ARG A 599 -2.45 5.55 5.26
N HIS A 600 -1.39 4.83 4.97
CA HIS A 600 -0.09 5.04 5.61
C HIS A 600 0.68 6.19 4.94
N ARG A 601 1.68 6.72 5.64
CA ARG A 601 2.47 7.89 5.21
C ARG A 601 3.04 7.75 3.80
N GLY A 602 3.49 6.54 3.43
CA GLY A 602 4.02 6.30 2.09
C GLY A 602 2.99 6.40 0.96
N SER A 603 1.73 6.01 1.22
CA SER A 603 0.62 6.18 0.26
C SER A 603 0.27 7.66 0.11
N LEU A 604 0.15 8.41 1.22
CA LEU A 604 -0.14 9.85 1.16
C LEU A 604 0.94 10.63 0.42
N LYS A 605 2.22 10.29 0.62
CA LYS A 605 3.33 10.99 -0.04
C LYS A 605 3.46 10.63 -1.52
N ALA A 606 3.25 9.36 -1.88
CA ALA A 606 3.20 8.93 -3.28
C ALA A 606 2.05 9.62 -4.03
N GLU A 607 0.88 9.79 -3.41
CA GLU A 607 -0.23 10.54 -4.01
C GLU A 607 0.10 12.02 -4.20
N GLU A 608 0.74 12.67 -3.21
CA GLU A 608 1.16 14.07 -3.34
C GLU A 608 2.11 14.26 -4.53
N LEU A 609 3.08 13.36 -4.70
CA LEU A 609 3.99 13.36 -5.84
C LEU A 609 3.27 13.06 -7.16
N ALA A 610 2.35 12.11 -7.17
CA ALA A 610 1.54 11.79 -8.35
C ALA A 610 0.70 13.01 -8.78
N ARG A 611 0.17 13.78 -7.82
CA ARG A 611 -0.56 15.03 -8.08
C ARG A 611 0.34 16.09 -8.69
N LEU A 612 1.58 16.23 -8.24
CA LEU A 612 2.54 17.15 -8.85
C LEU A 612 2.88 16.72 -10.28
N ALA A 613 3.09 15.42 -10.53
CA ALA A 613 3.32 14.88 -11.87
C ALA A 613 2.10 15.03 -12.80
N ALA A 614 0.89 15.12 -12.23
CA ALA A 614 -0.34 15.37 -12.98
C ALA A 614 -0.55 16.86 -13.34
N LEU A 615 0.16 17.79 -12.68
CA LEU A 615 -0.03 19.25 -12.80
C LEU A 615 0.99 19.97 -13.71
N GLY A 616 2.07 19.32 -14.15
CA GLY A 616 3.04 19.89 -15.09
C GLY A 616 3.84 18.79 -15.78
N THR A 617 4.24 18.86 -17.05
CA THR A 617 4.30 19.93 -18.06
C THR A 617 4.09 19.29 -19.44
N ASP A 618 3.75 20.13 -20.43
CA ASP A 618 3.42 19.80 -21.82
C ASP A 618 4.10 18.58 -22.45
N GLY A 619 3.30 17.84 -23.22
CA GLY A 619 3.65 16.56 -23.82
C GLY A 619 4.86 16.57 -24.77
N ARG A 620 5.48 15.38 -24.81
CA ARG A 620 6.69 14.94 -25.55
C ARG A 620 8.02 15.33 -24.90
N ALA A 621 8.55 14.40 -24.09
CA ALA A 621 9.98 14.22 -23.94
C ALA A 621 10.28 12.72 -23.88
N ASP A 622 11.12 12.24 -24.81
CA ASP A 622 11.89 11.01 -24.64
C ASP A 622 12.61 11.08 -23.28
N GLY A 623 12.73 9.93 -22.62
CA GLY A 623 13.15 9.78 -21.22
C GLY A 623 14.60 10.16 -20.87
N ARG A 624 15.19 11.18 -21.51
CA ARG A 624 16.47 11.77 -21.12
C ARG A 624 16.47 13.27 -21.44
N GLN A 625 16.83 14.05 -20.41
CA GLN A 625 17.21 15.47 -20.45
C GLN A 625 16.05 16.48 -20.48
N ASP A 626 15.64 16.93 -19.29
CA ASP A 626 15.67 18.37 -18.98
C ASP A 626 15.56 18.58 -17.46
N GLU A 627 16.71 18.66 -16.77
CA GLU A 627 16.80 19.09 -15.36
C GLU A 627 16.81 20.64 -15.24
N SER A 628 16.51 21.37 -16.32
CA SER A 628 16.81 22.81 -16.41
C SER A 628 15.63 23.77 -16.17
N LEU A 629 14.57 23.34 -15.47
CA LEU A 629 13.45 24.24 -15.08
C LEU A 629 13.23 24.38 -13.57
N LEU A 630 14.07 23.76 -12.74
CA LEU A 630 14.21 24.13 -11.34
C LEU A 630 15.57 24.82 -11.19
N GLY A 631 15.57 26.08 -10.77
CA GLY A 631 16.80 26.84 -10.50
C GLY A 631 17.69 26.15 -9.46
N PRO A 632 18.94 26.63 -9.25
CA PRO A 632 20.01 25.93 -8.53
C PRO A 632 19.82 25.84 -7.00
N GLU A 633 18.60 25.90 -6.49
CA GLU A 633 18.30 25.60 -5.09
C GLU A 633 17.49 24.30 -5.02
N VAL A 634 18.15 23.26 -4.50
CA VAL A 634 17.65 21.98 -3.96
C VAL A 634 18.24 20.77 -4.71
N ALA A 635 19.34 20.27 -4.17
CA ALA A 635 19.78 18.89 -4.38
C ALA A 635 18.67 17.92 -3.91
N PRO A 636 18.54 16.70 -4.48
CA PRO A 636 17.40 15.79 -4.30
C PRO A 636 17.21 15.20 -2.89
N ARG A 637 17.90 15.75 -1.87
CA ARG A 637 17.81 15.33 -0.48
C ARG A 637 17.42 16.45 0.49
N ALA A 638 17.05 17.62 -0.03
CA ALA A 638 16.72 18.78 0.80
C ALA A 638 15.30 19.31 0.58
N LEU A 639 14.25 18.48 0.54
CA LEU A 639 12.85 18.97 0.66
C LEU A 639 11.92 17.90 1.27
N VAL A 640 12.04 17.71 2.58
CA VAL A 640 10.85 17.51 3.43
C VAL A 640 10.83 18.69 4.40
N PRO A 641 9.82 19.56 4.40
CA PRO A 641 9.50 20.33 5.59
C PRO A 641 9.06 19.33 6.65
N SER A 642 9.96 18.99 7.57
CA SER A 642 9.74 18.01 8.63
C SER A 642 8.59 18.44 9.55
N ALA A 643 7.80 17.46 10.00
CA ALA A 643 7.02 17.62 11.22
C ALA A 643 7.96 17.98 12.38
N PRO A 644 7.53 18.80 13.35
CA PRO A 644 8.41 19.25 14.42
C PRO A 644 8.80 18.10 15.36
N GLY A 645 10.09 17.99 15.71
CA GLY A 645 10.38 17.96 17.14
C GLY A 645 11.18 16.81 17.77
N ARG A 646 12.10 16.12 17.11
CA ARG A 646 13.18 15.45 17.87
C ARG A 646 14.55 15.75 17.30
N LEU A 647 15.25 16.66 17.97
CA LEU A 647 16.65 16.90 17.72
C LEU A 647 17.49 15.94 18.56
N VAL A 648 18.57 15.42 17.97
CA VAL A 648 19.48 14.48 18.61
C VAL A 648 20.61 15.25 19.28
N GLY A 649 20.66 15.16 20.61
CA GLY A 649 21.65 15.87 21.42
C GLY A 649 23.08 15.32 21.25
N PRO A 650 24.10 16.06 21.69
CA PRO A 650 25.50 15.61 21.61
C PRO A 650 25.85 14.42 22.50
N ASP A 651 25.09 14.21 23.57
CA ASP A 651 25.29 13.12 24.52
C ASP A 651 24.40 11.90 24.19
N GLU A 652 23.53 12.00 23.18
CA GLU A 652 22.78 10.84 22.68
C GLU A 652 23.68 10.03 21.73
N ASP A 653 23.78 8.71 21.95
CA ASP A 653 24.66 7.81 21.19
C ASP A 653 24.21 7.68 19.72
N THR A 654 24.65 8.63 18.88
CA THR A 654 24.35 8.66 17.45
C THR A 654 25.11 7.55 16.74
N GLY A 655 24.43 6.72 15.96
CA GLY A 655 25.08 5.64 15.21
C GLY A 655 25.32 4.34 16.00
N ALA A 656 24.79 4.25 17.22
CA ALA A 656 24.85 3.04 18.06
C ALA A 656 24.41 1.79 17.28
N ALA A 657 25.08 0.67 17.55
CA ALA A 657 24.67 -0.61 17.02
C ALA A 657 23.26 -0.94 17.51
N ARG A 658 22.32 -1.20 16.59
CA ARG A 658 20.91 -1.51 16.91
C ARG A 658 20.45 -2.84 16.34
N TRP A 659 19.77 -3.65 17.15
CA TRP A 659 19.14 -4.89 16.68
C TRP A 659 18.01 -4.59 15.67
N LEU A 660 17.98 -5.28 14.53
CA LEU A 660 16.99 -5.11 13.46
C LEU A 660 15.79 -6.08 13.56
N THR A 661 15.96 -7.27 14.16
CA THR A 661 14.88 -8.26 14.36
C THR A 661 15.15 -9.19 15.55
N THR A 662 14.09 -9.67 16.21
CA THR A 662 14.19 -10.55 17.39
C THR A 662 13.09 -11.62 17.36
N ASN A 663 13.36 -12.79 16.79
CA ASN A 663 12.48 -13.95 16.92
C ASN A 663 12.94 -14.77 18.13
N GLY A 664 12.12 -14.82 19.19
CA GLY A 664 12.41 -15.51 20.46
C GLY A 664 12.28 -17.03 20.42
N GLY A 665 12.98 -17.71 19.49
CA GLY A 665 13.00 -19.17 19.38
C GLY A 665 14.42 -19.72 19.27
N GLN A 666 14.69 -20.91 19.82
CA GLN A 666 16.01 -21.56 19.80
C GLN A 666 16.47 -21.84 18.36
N GLY A 667 17.23 -20.89 17.80
CA GLY A 667 17.70 -20.85 16.40
C GLY A 667 17.88 -19.43 15.86
N VAL A 668 18.07 -18.44 16.75
CA VAL A 668 17.96 -17.00 16.45
C VAL A 668 19.03 -16.57 15.45
N GLU A 669 18.59 -16.24 14.25
CA GLU A 669 19.31 -15.33 13.36
C GLU A 669 19.23 -13.93 13.95
N MET A 670 20.38 -13.36 14.27
CA MET A 670 20.52 -12.03 14.82
C MET A 670 21.01 -11.10 13.72
N SER A 671 20.33 -9.98 13.53
CA SER A 671 20.79 -8.94 12.60
C SER A 671 20.85 -7.61 13.33
N TRP A 672 21.91 -6.84 13.11
CA TRP A 672 22.06 -5.50 13.65
C TRP A 672 22.62 -4.56 12.60
N ARG A 673 22.33 -3.27 12.76
CA ARG A 673 22.84 -2.20 11.90
C ARG A 673 23.63 -1.22 12.74
N VAL A 674 24.72 -0.72 12.19
CA VAL A 674 25.67 0.15 12.88
C VAL A 674 26.23 1.16 11.90
N ALA A 675 26.39 2.41 12.34
CA ALA A 675 27.16 3.41 11.60
C ALA A 675 28.63 3.29 11.98
N LEU A 676 29.54 3.38 11.01
CA LEU A 676 30.96 3.31 11.30
C LEU A 676 31.48 4.65 11.81
N HIS A 677 32.02 4.66 13.03
CA HIS A 677 32.74 5.82 13.56
C HIS A 677 34.20 5.72 13.15
N ARG A 678 34.92 6.85 13.17
CA ARG A 678 36.35 6.87 12.84
C ARG A 678 37.15 5.90 13.71
N VAL A 679 36.83 5.84 15.00
CA VAL A 679 37.43 4.88 15.94
C VAL A 679 37.20 3.41 15.55
N HIS A 680 36.10 3.06 14.87
CA HIS A 680 35.84 1.71 14.36
C HIS A 680 36.76 1.39 13.18
N LEU A 681 36.92 2.36 12.28
CA LEU A 681 37.78 2.27 11.10
C LEU A 681 39.25 2.15 11.49
N ASP A 682 39.74 3.07 12.34
CA ASP A 682 41.15 3.17 12.71
C ASP A 682 41.59 1.99 13.58
N ASN A 683 40.76 1.61 14.55
CA ASN A 683 41.09 0.54 15.51
C ASN A 683 40.58 -0.83 15.07
N LYS A 684 40.02 -0.97 13.86
CA LYS A 684 39.71 -2.26 13.25
C LYS A 684 38.73 -3.12 14.06
N TRP A 685 37.67 -2.49 14.56
CA TRP A 685 36.61 -3.16 15.31
C TRP A 685 35.24 -2.59 14.96
N CYS A 686 34.18 -3.30 15.33
CA CYS A 686 32.81 -2.89 15.11
C CYS A 686 31.94 -3.27 16.32
N PRO A 687 31.13 -2.35 16.87
CA PRO A 687 30.28 -2.68 18.01
C PRO A 687 29.15 -3.62 17.62
N LEU A 688 28.75 -4.45 18.57
CA LEU A 688 27.48 -5.15 18.61
C LEU A 688 26.54 -4.44 19.59
N PRO A 689 25.21 -4.53 19.40
CA PRO A 689 24.27 -4.01 20.38
C PRO A 689 24.28 -4.86 21.66
N ASP A 690 23.98 -4.23 22.79
CA ASP A 690 24.00 -4.88 24.10
C ASP A 690 22.90 -5.95 24.29
N GLY A 691 23.12 -6.83 25.27
CA GLY A 691 22.04 -7.60 25.91
C GLY A 691 21.71 -8.98 25.35
N ARG A 692 22.55 -9.61 24.51
CA ARG A 692 22.20 -10.91 23.87
C ARG A 692 23.29 -11.97 23.74
N MET A 693 24.55 -11.61 23.93
CA MET A 693 25.65 -12.54 23.77
C MET A 693 25.99 -13.17 25.14
N PRO A 694 25.97 -14.50 25.27
CA PRO A 694 26.41 -15.13 26.51
C PRO A 694 27.94 -14.99 26.65
N ASP A 695 28.43 -14.75 27.87
CA ASP A 695 29.85 -14.48 28.18
C ASP A 695 30.82 -15.54 27.63
N ARG A 696 30.36 -16.80 27.48
CA ARG A 696 31.14 -17.90 26.90
C ARG A 696 31.58 -17.67 25.45
N GLU A 697 31.01 -16.70 24.76
CA GLU A 697 31.32 -16.37 23.37
C GLU A 697 32.53 -15.39 23.29
N ASP A 698 33.01 -14.85 24.41
CA ASP A 698 34.19 -14.00 24.44
C ASP A 698 35.43 -14.75 23.97
N GLY A 699 36.21 -14.12 23.10
CA GLY A 699 37.35 -14.71 22.40
C GLY A 699 36.98 -15.67 21.26
N ARG A 700 35.69 -15.93 20.98
CA ARG A 700 35.29 -16.82 19.88
C ARG A 700 35.72 -16.22 18.53
N HIS A 701 36.40 -17.03 17.73
CA HIS A 701 36.75 -16.66 16.36
C HIS A 701 35.63 -16.98 15.39
N LEU A 702 35.28 -16.01 14.54
CA LEU A 702 34.27 -16.12 13.50
C LEU A 702 34.88 -15.78 12.14
N ARG A 703 34.29 -16.31 11.07
CA ARG A 703 34.55 -15.82 9.72
C ARG A 703 33.57 -14.69 9.40
N LEU A 704 34.06 -13.51 9.06
CA LEU A 704 33.23 -12.41 8.57
C LEU A 704 33.27 -12.39 7.04
N TYR A 705 32.09 -12.46 6.41
CA TYR A 705 31.87 -12.21 5.00
C TYR A 705 31.38 -10.77 4.87
N LEU A 706 32.25 -9.83 4.53
CA LEU A 706 31.87 -8.42 4.39
C LEU A 706 31.78 -8.08 2.89
N ASN A 707 30.54 -7.98 2.41
CA ASN A 707 30.18 -7.64 1.04
C ASN A 707 30.14 -6.12 0.90
N HIS A 708 31.06 -5.60 0.11
CA HIS A 708 31.18 -4.19 -0.21
C HIS A 708 31.58 -4.09 -1.68
N ASP A 709 30.81 -3.32 -2.45
CA ASP A 709 31.10 -3.12 -3.87
C ASP A 709 32.22 -2.09 -3.99
N SER A 710 33.44 -2.58 -4.16
CA SER A 710 34.65 -1.75 -4.27
C SER A 710 35.50 -2.23 -5.43
N GLU A 711 36.07 -1.26 -6.14
CA GLU A 711 37.08 -1.49 -7.18
C GLU A 711 38.43 -1.98 -6.61
N ASP A 712 38.59 -1.99 -5.27
CA ASP A 712 39.80 -2.46 -4.60
C ASP A 712 39.94 -3.98 -4.63
N THR A 713 40.62 -4.47 -5.66
CA THR A 713 40.98 -5.88 -5.83
C THR A 713 41.86 -6.47 -4.72
N SER A 714 42.44 -5.66 -3.82
CA SER A 714 43.28 -6.14 -2.71
C SER A 714 42.48 -6.54 -1.47
N TYR A 715 41.21 -6.12 -1.39
CA TYR A 715 40.32 -6.45 -0.29
C TYR A 715 39.84 -7.92 -0.37
N LYS A 716 39.99 -8.65 0.75
CA LYS A 716 39.46 -10.01 0.87
C LYS A 716 38.06 -9.96 1.48
N PRO A 717 37.00 -10.40 0.77
CA PRO A 717 35.64 -10.37 1.29
C PRO A 717 35.42 -11.29 2.48
N VAL A 718 36.33 -12.25 2.72
CA VAL A 718 36.28 -13.18 3.86
C VAL A 718 37.48 -12.96 4.77
N GLN A 719 37.22 -12.70 6.04
CA GLN A 719 38.25 -12.42 7.05
C GLN A 719 37.94 -13.11 8.38
N ARG A 720 38.98 -13.38 9.18
CA ARG A 720 38.82 -13.97 10.51
C ARG A 720 38.75 -12.85 11.54
N VAL A 721 37.67 -12.80 12.29
CA VAL A 721 37.44 -11.82 13.36
C VAL A 721 37.33 -12.53 14.71
N ALA A 722 37.54 -11.80 15.79
CA ALA A 722 37.30 -12.29 17.15
C ALA A 722 36.12 -11.54 17.74
N LEU A 723 35.19 -12.25 18.34
CA LEU A 723 34.20 -11.64 19.21
C LEU A 723 34.87 -11.32 20.55
N ARG A 724 34.70 -10.10 21.04
CA ARG A 724 35.29 -9.65 22.31
C ARG A 724 34.30 -8.86 23.14
N GLN A 725 34.43 -8.93 24.45
CA GLN A 725 33.74 -8.01 25.36
C GLN A 725 34.73 -7.00 25.93
N ARG A 726 34.51 -5.70 25.70
CA ARG A 726 35.37 -4.62 26.19
C ARG A 726 34.53 -3.49 26.78
N GLY A 727 34.81 -3.11 28.03
CA GLY A 727 34.08 -2.03 28.70
C GLY A 727 32.58 -2.29 28.88
N GLY A 728 32.17 -3.57 28.95
CA GLY A 728 30.76 -3.96 29.04
C GLY A 728 30.05 -4.13 27.69
N GLN A 729 30.65 -3.67 26.59
CA GLN A 729 30.10 -3.74 25.24
C GLN A 729 30.73 -4.90 24.44
N TRP A 730 29.93 -5.53 23.59
CA TRP A 730 30.41 -6.55 22.66
C TRP A 730 30.94 -5.92 21.37
N GLU A 731 32.07 -6.42 20.86
CA GLU A 731 32.67 -5.97 19.59
C GLU A 731 33.12 -7.15 18.72
N LEU A 732 33.04 -6.98 17.40
CA LEU A 732 33.85 -7.73 16.45
C LEU A 732 35.19 -7.02 16.36
N ALA A 733 36.29 -7.72 16.63
CA ALA A 733 37.64 -7.18 16.62
C ALA A 733 38.52 -7.85 15.56
N GLY A 734 39.52 -7.11 15.07
CA GLY A 734 40.45 -7.58 14.06
C GLY A 734 39.94 -7.44 12.62
N LEU A 735 39.02 -6.50 12.37
CA LEU A 735 38.49 -6.24 11.05
C LEU A 735 39.54 -5.57 10.14
N THR A 736 39.49 -5.92 8.88
CA THR A 736 40.14 -5.20 7.79
C THR A 736 39.01 -4.60 6.97
N TRP A 737 38.88 -3.27 7.04
CA TRP A 737 37.87 -2.53 6.32
C TRP A 737 38.28 -2.35 4.85
N PRO A 738 37.34 -2.46 3.90
CA PRO A 738 37.56 -2.06 2.52
C PRO A 738 38.07 -0.62 2.40
N ALA A 739 38.93 -0.36 1.41
CA ALA A 739 39.30 1.00 1.06
C ALA A 739 38.07 1.78 0.58
N GLY A 740 37.97 3.06 0.98
CA GLY A 740 36.86 3.94 0.59
C GLY A 740 35.68 3.99 1.57
N LEU A 741 35.67 3.17 2.64
CA LEU A 741 34.70 3.35 3.73
C LEU A 741 35.01 4.61 4.53
N ALA A 742 34.04 5.52 4.60
CA ALA A 742 34.13 6.76 5.35
C ALA A 742 33.40 6.65 6.70
N PRO A 743 33.79 7.44 7.71
CA PRO A 743 32.98 7.60 8.91
C PRO A 743 31.55 8.02 8.56
N GLY A 744 30.58 7.33 9.14
CA GLY A 744 29.15 7.46 8.85
C GLY A 744 28.59 6.33 8.01
N THR A 745 29.40 5.56 7.26
CA THR A 745 28.88 4.46 6.43
C THR A 745 28.13 3.43 7.28
N LEU A 746 26.94 3.04 6.83
CA LEU A 746 26.07 2.09 7.49
C LEU A 746 26.38 0.67 7.05
N ILE A 747 26.57 -0.22 8.01
CA ILE A 747 26.77 -1.66 7.77
C ILE A 747 25.66 -2.43 8.47
N THR A 748 25.10 -3.41 7.75
CA THR A 748 24.16 -4.37 8.32
C THR A 748 24.84 -5.72 8.48
N PHE A 749 24.92 -6.20 9.71
CA PHE A 749 25.45 -7.52 10.03
C PHE A 749 24.32 -8.52 10.29
N THR A 750 24.54 -9.77 9.89
CA THR A 750 23.66 -10.92 10.15
C THR A 750 24.48 -12.11 10.63
N TRP A 751 24.04 -12.72 11.73
CA TRP A 751 24.71 -13.84 12.37
C TRP A 751 23.72 -14.81 13.00
N ARG A 752 23.84 -16.11 12.68
CA ARG A 752 23.19 -17.19 13.42
C ARG A 752 24.18 -17.75 14.44
N LEU A 753 23.82 -17.77 15.73
CA LEU A 753 24.73 -18.22 16.80
C LEU A 753 25.32 -19.63 16.59
N THR A 754 24.56 -20.51 15.92
CA THR A 754 24.97 -21.87 15.55
C THR A 754 25.99 -21.91 14.41
N GLN A 755 26.14 -20.82 13.65
CA GLN A 755 27.07 -20.69 12.55
C GLN A 755 28.38 -20.05 13.02
N GLY A 756 29.50 -20.58 12.52
CA GLY A 756 30.84 -20.03 12.75
C GLY A 756 31.19 -18.85 11.84
N PHE A 757 30.20 -18.15 11.29
CA PHE A 757 30.42 -17.00 10.42
C PHE A 757 29.34 -15.93 10.58
N VAL A 758 29.72 -14.69 10.29
CA VAL A 758 28.90 -13.47 10.26
C VAL A 758 28.94 -12.93 8.84
N THR A 759 27.83 -12.38 8.34
CA THR A 759 27.81 -11.62 7.08
C THR A 759 27.62 -10.15 7.40
N GLY A 760 28.36 -9.26 6.75
CA GLY A 760 28.18 -7.82 6.79
C GLY A 760 27.95 -7.28 5.38
N ASP A 761 27.01 -6.38 5.21
CA ASP A 761 26.66 -5.81 3.91
C ASP A 761 26.60 -4.28 4.01
N THR A 762 27.24 -3.60 3.06
CA THR A 762 27.04 -2.17 2.80
C THR A 762 26.06 -1.99 1.64
N THR A 763 25.11 -1.08 1.75
CA THR A 763 24.17 -0.77 0.67
C THR A 763 24.72 0.38 -0.18
N PRO A 764 24.93 0.22 -1.50
CA PRO A 764 25.35 1.33 -2.36
C PRO A 764 24.26 2.40 -2.45
N LEU A 765 24.66 3.67 -2.55
CA LEU A 765 23.74 4.76 -2.86
C LEU A 765 23.32 4.66 -4.34
N PRO A 766 22.08 5.03 -4.70
CA PRO A 766 21.64 5.08 -6.10
C PRO A 766 22.55 5.95 -6.98
N MET A 767 23.06 7.04 -6.40
CA MET A 767 24.11 7.88 -6.98
C MET A 767 25.10 8.26 -5.88
N PRO A 768 26.41 8.30 -6.16
CA PRO A 768 27.38 8.78 -5.20
C PRO A 768 27.13 10.25 -4.82
N GLU A 769 27.33 10.58 -3.55
CA GLU A 769 27.13 11.93 -3.01
C GLU A 769 28.46 12.49 -2.49
N ARG A 770 28.66 13.81 -2.60
CA ARG A 770 29.69 14.56 -1.87
C ARG A 770 29.03 15.38 -0.78
N ILE A 771 29.49 15.21 0.46
CA ILE A 771 28.97 15.93 1.62
C ILE A 771 30.11 16.79 2.16
N ASP A 772 29.99 18.11 2.03
CA ASP A 772 31.06 19.05 2.37
C ASP A 772 32.43 18.71 1.72
N GLY A 773 32.40 18.06 0.55
CA GLY A 773 33.58 17.62 -0.20
C GLY A 773 33.99 16.16 0.04
N ASP A 774 33.46 15.50 1.07
CA ASP A 774 33.74 14.08 1.35
C ASP A 774 32.85 13.17 0.49
N TYR A 775 33.43 12.15 -0.13
CA TYR A 775 32.76 11.30 -1.11
C TYR A 775 32.15 10.05 -0.46
N PHE A 776 30.87 9.80 -0.74
CA PHE A 776 30.11 8.66 -0.25
C PHE A 776 29.47 7.90 -1.42
N THR A 777 29.76 6.60 -1.50
CA THR A 777 29.18 5.69 -2.50
C THR A 777 28.15 4.74 -1.90
N HIS A 778 28.02 4.72 -0.57
CA HIS A 778 27.17 3.79 0.19
C HIS A 778 26.36 4.54 1.23
N GLU A 779 25.24 3.95 1.65
CA GLU A 779 24.35 4.50 2.67
C GLU A 779 25.12 4.91 3.93
N TYR A 780 24.78 6.07 4.47
CA TYR A 780 25.45 6.66 5.63
C TYR A 780 24.43 7.24 6.62
N ASP A 781 24.86 7.40 7.88
CA ASP A 781 24.10 8.09 8.93
C ASP A 781 24.46 9.59 8.95
N PRO A 782 23.52 10.50 8.61
CA PRO A 782 23.79 11.94 8.55
C PRO A 782 24.28 12.53 9.88
N HIS A 783 23.83 12.01 11.02
CA HIS A 783 24.28 12.49 12.32
C HIS A 783 25.76 12.19 12.54
N VAL A 784 26.17 10.96 12.23
CA VAL A 784 27.56 10.52 12.36
C VAL A 784 28.42 11.27 11.35
N VAL A 785 27.97 11.45 10.11
CA VAL A 785 28.70 12.22 9.09
C VAL A 785 28.94 13.66 9.57
N THR A 786 27.89 14.36 10.02
CA THR A 786 28.02 15.73 10.50
C THR A 786 29.03 15.84 11.64
N ARG A 787 28.98 14.94 12.63
CA ARG A 787 29.90 14.94 13.79
C ARG A 787 31.32 14.52 13.43
N GLN A 788 31.48 13.48 12.62
CA GLN A 788 32.76 12.83 12.37
C GLN A 788 33.57 13.55 11.27
N HIS A 789 32.93 14.36 10.43
CA HIS A 789 33.61 15.17 9.40
C HIS A 789 33.67 16.65 9.75
N ALA A 790 33.39 17.02 11.00
CA ALA A 790 33.61 18.38 11.47
C ALA A 790 35.09 18.78 11.32
N PRO A 791 35.43 20.06 11.06
CA PRO A 791 36.82 20.49 10.94
C PRO A 791 37.67 20.04 12.13
N GLY A 792 38.81 19.36 11.91
CA GLY A 792 39.66 18.85 12.99
C GLY A 792 39.16 17.58 13.70
N ALA A 793 38.11 16.93 13.19
CA ALA A 793 37.61 15.67 13.74
C ALA A 793 38.55 14.47 13.54
N ASP A 794 39.61 14.61 12.73
CA ASP A 794 40.71 13.65 12.59
C ASP A 794 41.75 13.73 13.71
N GLN A 795 41.76 14.80 14.51
CA GLN A 795 42.82 15.09 15.49
C GLN A 795 42.44 14.60 16.91
N TYR A 796 42.05 13.32 17.03
CA TYR A 796 41.37 12.73 18.20
C TYR A 796 42.04 12.88 19.58
N ASP A 797 43.30 13.32 19.68
CA ASP A 797 44.05 13.43 20.94
C ASP A 797 44.72 14.82 21.15
N ARG A 798 44.35 15.82 20.34
CA ARG A 798 44.94 17.17 20.42
C ARG A 798 43.86 18.24 20.26
N VAL A 799 44.05 19.37 20.92
CA VAL A 799 43.25 20.58 20.63
C VAL A 799 43.46 20.90 19.15
N PRO A 800 42.41 20.91 18.32
CA PRO A 800 42.57 20.99 16.89
C PRO A 800 43.07 22.38 16.48
N ASP A 801 44.05 22.42 15.59
CA ASP A 801 44.58 23.69 15.06
C ASP A 801 43.66 24.23 13.96
N LEU A 802 42.63 24.96 14.38
CA LEU A 802 41.59 25.48 13.49
C LEU A 802 41.62 27.02 13.42
N THR A 803 41.18 27.54 12.28
CA THR A 803 40.83 28.97 12.13
C THR A 803 39.60 29.31 12.97
N ASP A 804 39.31 30.59 13.21
CA ASP A 804 38.12 30.97 14.00
C ASP A 804 36.80 30.47 13.36
N THR A 805 36.74 30.43 12.02
CA THR A 805 35.61 29.84 11.29
C THR A 805 35.57 28.32 11.41
N GLY A 806 36.74 27.66 11.41
CA GLY A 806 36.87 26.24 11.68
C GLY A 806 36.39 25.87 13.09
N TRP A 807 36.71 26.68 14.10
CA TRP A 807 36.24 26.50 15.48
C TRP A 807 34.73 26.65 15.62
N ALA A 808 34.13 27.66 14.98
CA ALA A 808 32.68 27.83 14.98
C ALA A 808 31.97 26.61 14.35
N LEU A 809 32.43 26.14 13.18
CA LEU A 809 31.87 24.96 12.51
C LEU A 809 32.13 23.65 13.28
N HIS A 810 33.33 23.49 13.85
CA HIS A 810 33.68 22.33 14.67
C HIS A 810 32.74 22.23 15.87
N THR A 811 32.60 23.32 16.62
CA THR A 811 31.75 23.40 17.81
C THR A 811 30.29 23.14 17.46
N LEU A 812 29.78 23.80 16.43
CA LEU A 812 28.39 23.64 16.01
C LEU A 812 28.08 22.19 15.56
N ARG A 813 28.96 21.56 14.77
CA ARG A 813 28.75 20.20 14.28
C ARG A 813 28.99 19.12 15.34
N LYS A 814 29.89 19.37 16.31
CA LYS A 814 30.18 18.43 17.42
C LYS A 814 29.21 18.54 18.58
N LEU A 815 28.72 19.74 18.90
CA LEU A 815 27.89 19.98 20.09
C LEU A 815 26.46 20.43 19.76
N GLY A 816 26.20 20.80 18.51
CA GLY A 816 24.85 21.14 18.07
C GLY A 816 23.89 19.95 18.15
N TYR A 817 22.63 20.30 18.33
CA TYR A 817 21.49 19.41 18.26
C TYR A 817 21.20 19.11 16.79
N LEU A 818 21.21 17.83 16.43
CA LEU A 818 21.12 17.44 15.03
C LEU A 818 19.69 17.11 14.62
N THR A 819 19.29 17.54 13.43
CA THR A 819 18.09 17.03 12.76
C THR A 819 18.38 15.68 12.11
N GLU A 820 17.33 14.96 11.71
CA GLU A 820 17.47 13.67 10.99
C GLU A 820 18.31 13.77 9.71
N ASP A 821 18.30 14.94 9.06
CA ASP A 821 19.09 15.22 7.85
C ASP A 821 20.55 15.62 8.15
N GLY A 822 20.94 15.65 9.42
CA GLY A 822 22.29 16.03 9.86
C GLY A 822 22.51 17.55 9.94
N GLU A 823 21.46 18.38 9.88
CA GLU A 823 21.60 19.82 10.17
C GLU A 823 21.95 20.01 11.64
N ALA A 824 22.88 20.90 11.97
CA ALA A 824 23.30 21.15 13.34
C ALA A 824 22.78 22.50 13.84
N ILE A 825 22.10 22.48 14.98
CA ILE A 825 21.45 23.65 15.57
C ILE A 825 22.04 23.93 16.96
N LEU A 826 22.42 25.19 17.20
CA LEU A 826 22.90 25.66 18.50
C LEU A 826 22.42 27.08 18.74
N ALA A 827 22.14 27.42 19.99
CA ALA A 827 21.87 28.81 20.36
C ALA A 827 23.10 29.68 20.11
N GLU A 828 22.88 30.86 19.52
CA GLU A 828 23.99 31.72 19.08
C GLU A 828 24.84 32.22 20.25
N ASP A 829 24.21 32.54 21.37
CA ASP A 829 24.86 32.98 22.61
C ASP A 829 25.73 31.89 23.25
N ALA A 830 25.33 30.63 23.12
CA ALA A 830 26.06 29.49 23.67
C ALA A 830 27.30 29.10 22.85
N LEU A 831 27.51 29.64 21.64
CA LEU A 831 28.60 29.18 20.77
C LEU A 831 29.99 29.43 21.36
N VAL A 832 30.25 30.64 21.87
CA VAL A 832 31.58 31.04 22.36
C VAL A 832 31.99 30.20 23.56
N ASP A 833 31.09 30.01 24.51
CA ASP A 833 31.32 29.19 25.71
C ASP A 833 31.59 27.73 25.34
N ASN A 834 30.85 27.20 24.35
CA ASN A 834 31.08 25.85 23.84
C ASN A 834 32.43 25.70 23.12
N CYS A 835 32.87 26.71 22.35
CA CYS A 835 34.20 26.71 21.74
C CYS A 835 35.29 26.65 22.82
N LEU A 836 35.17 27.44 23.89
CA LEU A 836 36.10 27.44 25.02
C LEU A 836 36.14 26.07 25.71
N ARG A 837 34.97 25.46 25.93
CA ARG A 837 34.86 24.11 26.51
C ARG A 837 35.53 23.02 25.66
N LEU A 838 35.53 23.18 24.34
CA LEU A 838 36.24 22.29 23.40
C LEU A 838 37.73 22.62 23.25
N GLY A 839 38.26 23.60 23.99
CA GLY A 839 39.69 23.90 24.04
C GLY A 839 40.14 25.11 23.20
N LEU A 840 39.23 25.95 22.71
CA LEU A 840 39.61 27.21 22.07
C LEU A 840 40.43 28.08 23.04
N PRO A 841 41.62 28.59 22.65
CA PRO A 841 42.38 29.51 23.49
C PRO A 841 41.61 30.80 23.78
N ALA A 842 41.48 31.19 25.05
CA ALA A 842 40.66 32.33 25.49
C ALA A 842 40.95 33.64 24.73
N ARG A 843 42.21 33.91 24.38
CA ARG A 843 42.62 35.07 23.57
C ARG A 843 41.98 35.15 22.17
N ARG A 844 41.49 34.03 21.63
CA ARG A 844 40.84 33.92 20.32
C ARG A 844 39.31 33.95 20.39
N ALA A 845 38.72 33.85 21.59
CA ALA A 845 37.26 33.83 21.76
C ALA A 845 36.58 35.08 21.18
N ALA A 846 37.23 36.25 21.29
CA ALA A 846 36.73 37.50 20.72
C ALA A 846 36.61 37.49 19.18
N GLY A 847 37.32 36.59 18.49
CA GLY A 847 37.24 36.45 17.03
C GLY A 847 36.07 35.59 16.52
N ILE A 848 35.40 34.84 17.41
CA ILE A 848 34.32 33.92 17.03
C ILE A 848 33.07 34.64 16.48
N PRO A 849 32.59 35.76 17.05
CA PRO A 849 31.47 36.51 16.45
C PRO A 849 31.76 36.98 15.02
N ASP A 850 32.98 37.41 14.74
CA ASP A 850 33.39 37.80 13.39
C ASP A 850 33.44 36.61 12.44
N ALA A 851 33.87 35.46 12.92
CA ALA A 851 33.83 34.21 12.18
C ALA A 851 32.41 33.79 11.83
N VAL A 852 31.46 33.88 12.77
CA VAL A 852 30.03 33.62 12.50
C VAL A 852 29.51 34.57 11.44
N ARG A 853 29.82 35.87 11.52
CA ARG A 853 29.42 36.85 10.48
C ARG A 853 29.96 36.47 9.10
N ARG A 854 31.20 35.98 9.01
CA ARG A 854 31.77 35.48 7.73
C ARG A 854 31.05 34.23 7.23
N LEU A 855 30.73 33.28 8.11
CA LEU A 855 30.03 32.04 7.74
C LEU A 855 28.58 32.27 7.29
N LEU A 856 27.88 33.22 7.93
CA LEU A 856 26.54 33.68 7.52
C LEU A 856 26.60 34.33 6.13
N ARG A 857 27.59 35.21 5.87
CA ARG A 857 27.79 35.82 4.54
C ARG A 857 28.11 34.78 3.47
N ALA A 858 28.89 33.77 3.81
CA ALA A 858 29.25 32.67 2.91
C ALA A 858 28.14 31.60 2.77
N ARG A 859 26.97 31.81 3.39
CA ARG A 859 25.84 30.85 3.42
C ARG A 859 26.29 29.44 3.81
N THR A 860 27.23 29.36 4.75
CA THR A 860 27.62 28.09 5.39
C THR A 860 26.82 27.87 6.67
N LEU A 861 26.36 28.97 7.28
CA LEU A 861 25.41 28.99 8.38
C LEU A 861 24.20 29.83 8.01
N ASP A 862 23.06 29.47 8.59
CA ASP A 862 21.85 30.29 8.62
C ASP A 862 21.60 30.75 10.06
N ARG A 863 21.06 31.97 10.21
CA ARG A 863 20.48 32.43 11.46
C ARG A 863 18.98 32.22 11.39
N VAL A 864 18.44 31.40 12.28
CA VAL A 864 17.01 31.09 12.36
C VAL A 864 16.45 31.47 13.72
N THR A 865 15.14 31.66 13.81
CA THR A 865 14.45 31.90 15.09
C THR A 865 13.91 30.57 15.61
N GLY A 866 14.35 30.14 16.78
CA GLY A 866 13.82 28.96 17.47
C GLY A 866 13.41 29.28 18.90
N SER A 867 13.27 28.25 19.74
CA SER A 867 13.06 28.41 21.18
C SER A 867 14.04 27.56 21.97
N GLN A 868 14.14 27.80 23.28
CA GLN A 868 14.82 26.89 24.21
C GLN A 868 13.82 26.37 25.23
N ASP A 869 13.91 25.08 25.54
CA ASP A 869 13.15 24.51 26.64
C ASP A 869 13.79 24.86 28.01
N SER A 870 13.13 24.44 29.09
CA SER A 870 13.62 24.69 30.46
C SER A 870 14.97 24.03 30.78
N SER A 871 15.43 23.09 29.96
CA SER A 871 16.72 22.42 30.08
C SER A 871 17.81 23.09 29.23
N GLY A 872 17.47 24.17 28.50
CA GLY A 872 18.38 24.87 27.59
C GLY A 872 18.52 24.21 26.23
N HIS A 873 17.71 23.20 25.90
CA HIS A 873 17.78 22.54 24.60
C HIS A 873 17.14 23.42 23.53
N PRO A 874 17.80 23.65 22.39
CA PRO A 874 17.23 24.40 21.28
C PRO A 874 16.11 23.61 20.60
N TRP A 875 15.10 24.29 20.11
CA TRP A 875 13.97 23.75 19.34
C TRP A 875 13.75 24.58 18.07
N TYR A 876 13.57 23.89 16.94
CA TYR A 876 13.27 24.48 15.64
C TYR A 876 12.28 23.60 14.86
N PRO A 877 11.13 24.12 14.39
CA PRO A 877 10.60 25.48 14.60
C PRO A 877 10.34 25.82 16.10
N PRO A 878 10.19 27.11 16.47
CA PRO A 878 10.00 27.50 17.87
C PRO A 878 8.70 26.92 18.45
N LEU A 879 8.78 26.34 19.65
CA LEU A 879 7.61 25.78 20.33
C LEU A 879 6.69 26.89 20.86
N ALA A 880 5.39 26.64 20.81
CA ALA A 880 4.39 27.55 21.36
C ALA A 880 4.64 27.77 22.87
N ARG A 881 4.59 29.03 23.30
CA ARG A 881 4.76 29.46 24.71
C ARG A 881 6.17 29.32 25.28
N GLN A 882 7.18 28.96 24.50
CA GLN A 882 8.59 29.06 24.91
C GLN A 882 9.23 30.38 24.46
N PRO A 883 10.26 30.89 25.19
CA PRO A 883 11.01 32.07 24.78
C PRO A 883 11.67 31.85 23.40
N ARG A 884 11.50 32.82 22.50
CA ARG A 884 12.15 32.78 21.19
C ARG A 884 13.60 33.24 21.32
N VAL A 885 14.53 32.49 20.74
CA VAL A 885 15.97 32.77 20.77
C VAL A 885 16.58 32.65 19.36
N PRO A 886 17.64 33.41 19.04
CA PRO A 886 18.39 33.23 17.80
C PRO A 886 19.19 31.93 17.85
N LEU A 887 19.01 31.09 16.84
CA LEU A 887 19.75 29.84 16.66
C LEU A 887 20.64 29.95 15.42
N LEU A 888 21.84 29.40 15.51
CA LEU A 888 22.71 29.13 14.38
C LEU A 888 22.41 27.73 13.85
N ARG A 889 22.16 27.64 12.54
CA ARG A 889 21.90 26.40 11.84
C ARG A 889 22.97 26.15 10.80
N TYR A 890 23.68 25.05 10.92
CA TYR A 890 24.54 24.51 9.87
C TYR A 890 23.77 23.49 9.05
N ARG A 891 23.93 23.57 7.72
CA ARG A 891 23.34 22.64 6.76
C ARG A 891 24.47 21.97 5.96
N PRO A 892 24.60 20.63 5.99
CA PRO A 892 25.54 19.92 5.14
C PRO A 892 25.33 20.26 3.66
N ARG A 893 26.40 20.50 2.92
CA ARG A 893 26.33 20.70 1.47
C ARG A 893 26.40 19.35 0.78
N ILE A 894 25.27 18.88 0.27
CA ILE A 894 25.15 17.60 -0.43
C ILE A 894 25.14 17.87 -1.93
N GLU A 895 26.14 17.35 -2.63
CA GLU A 895 26.29 17.40 -4.08
C GLU A 895 26.16 15.98 -4.63
N VAL A 896 25.16 15.74 -5.49
CA VAL A 896 25.07 14.45 -6.19
C VAL A 896 26.14 14.42 -7.27
N VAL A 897 27.02 13.43 -7.24
CA VAL A 897 28.08 13.27 -8.24
C VAL A 897 27.51 12.45 -9.39
N THR A 898 27.16 13.12 -10.48
CA THR A 898 26.86 12.47 -11.75
C THR A 898 28.15 11.81 -12.23
N MET A 899 28.18 10.48 -12.22
CA MET A 899 29.25 9.75 -12.88
C MET A 899 29.06 9.97 -14.38
N THR A 900 29.72 10.99 -14.93
CA THR A 900 29.90 11.10 -16.37
C THR A 900 30.76 9.93 -16.77
N HIS A 901 30.13 8.80 -17.08
CA HIS A 901 30.70 7.83 -17.99
C HIS A 901 30.80 8.55 -19.33
N GLY A 902 31.87 9.34 -19.49
CA GLY A 902 32.29 9.77 -20.81
C GLY A 902 32.34 8.50 -21.68
N PRO A 903 31.91 8.59 -22.96
CA PRO A 903 32.08 7.47 -23.86
C PRO A 903 33.53 7.03 -23.73
N ALA A 904 33.75 5.73 -23.59
CA ALA A 904 35.07 5.16 -23.75
C ALA A 904 35.56 5.61 -25.13
N ALA A 905 36.32 6.70 -25.16
CA ALA A 905 37.24 6.94 -26.23
C ALA A 905 38.11 5.69 -26.21
N GLU A 906 38.06 4.93 -27.29
CA GLU A 906 39.05 3.93 -27.62
C GLU A 906 40.41 4.63 -27.78
N GLU A 907 40.97 5.09 -26.67
CA GLU A 907 42.39 5.35 -26.56
C GLU A 907 42.99 4.04 -26.09
N HIS A 908 43.50 3.25 -27.05
CA HIS A 908 44.52 2.27 -26.73
C HIS A 908 45.62 2.97 -25.93
N PRO A 909 45.83 2.66 -24.64
CA PRO A 909 46.87 3.30 -23.88
C PRO A 909 48.20 2.74 -24.37
N GLN A 910 48.89 3.54 -25.18
CA GLN A 910 50.33 3.40 -25.32
C GLN A 910 50.93 3.57 -23.93
N ARG A 911 51.37 2.44 -23.37
CA ARG A 911 51.94 2.30 -22.04
C ARG A 911 53.16 3.19 -21.91
N ARG A 912 53.03 4.31 -21.21
CA ARG A 912 54.18 5.13 -20.81
C ARG A 912 54.58 4.78 -19.37
N PRO A 913 55.89 4.71 -19.08
CA PRO A 913 56.38 4.51 -17.72
C PRO A 913 55.94 5.70 -16.86
N HIS A 914 55.43 5.43 -15.66
CA HIS A 914 55.12 6.48 -14.67
C HIS A 914 56.10 6.39 -13.50
N GLU A 915 56.52 7.56 -13.04
CA GLU A 915 57.42 7.75 -11.92
C GLU A 915 56.63 7.61 -10.61
N VAL A 916 57.09 6.71 -9.73
CA VAL A 916 56.49 6.50 -8.40
C VAL A 916 57.30 7.33 -7.42
N ALA A 917 56.66 8.27 -6.73
CA ALA A 917 57.28 9.06 -5.66
C ALA A 917 57.79 8.17 -4.51
N GLY A 918 58.80 8.64 -3.78
CA GLY A 918 59.37 7.88 -2.66
C GLY A 918 58.40 7.72 -1.50
N PHE A 919 58.38 6.54 -0.87
CA PHE A 919 57.42 6.22 0.20
C PHE A 919 58.02 5.31 1.26
N LEU A 920 57.35 5.22 2.42
CA LEU A 920 57.75 4.36 3.54
C LEU A 920 57.11 2.97 3.41
N ARG A 921 57.92 1.93 3.59
CA ARG A 921 57.50 0.53 3.54
C ARG A 921 57.81 -0.16 4.87
N ARG A 922 56.87 -0.96 5.39
CA ARG A 922 57.12 -1.78 6.59
C ARG A 922 58.11 -2.91 6.31
N LEU A 923 59.07 -3.07 7.21
CA LEU A 923 59.96 -4.21 7.27
C LEU A 923 59.35 -5.34 8.12
N PRO A 924 59.74 -6.60 7.88
CA PRO A 924 59.38 -7.71 8.76
C PRO A 924 59.79 -7.46 10.22
N PRO A 925 59.07 -8.03 11.22
CA PRO A 925 59.41 -7.87 12.63
C PRO A 925 60.87 -8.28 12.92
N GLY A 926 61.64 -7.39 13.57
CA GLY A 926 63.04 -7.60 13.91
C GLY A 926 64.06 -7.11 12.88
N SER A 927 63.61 -6.73 11.67
CA SER A 927 64.47 -6.15 10.64
C SER A 927 64.57 -4.63 10.79
N LYS A 928 65.77 -4.08 10.57
CA LYS A 928 66.03 -2.63 10.56
C LYS A 928 66.29 -2.14 9.15
N ALA A 929 65.99 -0.86 8.89
CA ALA A 929 66.38 -0.23 7.64
C ALA A 929 67.89 -0.26 7.48
N SER A 930 68.38 -0.37 6.23
CA SER A 930 69.80 -0.17 6.00
C SER A 930 70.15 1.31 6.24
N PRO A 931 71.39 1.62 6.64
CA PRO A 931 71.84 3.00 6.79
C PRO A 931 71.60 3.84 5.53
N GLU A 932 71.74 3.22 4.34
CA GLU A 932 71.48 3.86 3.06
C GLU A 932 70.03 4.33 2.89
N GLN A 933 69.05 3.60 3.44
CA GLN A 933 67.63 3.98 3.38
C GLN A 933 67.25 4.97 4.48
N GLU A 934 67.93 4.93 5.62
CA GLU A 934 67.84 5.98 6.64
C GLU A 934 68.37 7.31 6.11
N ASP A 935 69.49 7.29 5.38
CA ASP A 935 70.07 8.47 4.72
C ASP A 935 69.17 9.00 3.62
N ALA A 936 68.65 8.11 2.77
CA ALA A 936 67.71 8.46 1.71
C ALA A 936 66.43 9.12 2.25
N TYR A 937 65.94 8.65 3.41
CA TYR A 937 64.81 9.26 4.08
C TYR A 937 65.15 10.65 4.61
N ARG A 938 66.32 10.82 5.25
CA ARG A 938 66.78 12.12 5.76
C ARG A 938 66.93 13.15 4.64
N GLU A 939 67.43 12.72 3.48
CA GLU A 939 67.57 13.57 2.30
C GLU A 939 66.19 13.99 1.74
N ALA A 940 65.25 13.04 1.63
CA ALA A 940 63.88 13.33 1.18
C ALA A 940 63.10 14.25 2.13
N VAL A 941 63.28 14.12 3.45
CA VAL A 941 62.68 15.02 4.45
C VAL A 941 63.26 16.44 4.33
N ARG A 942 64.57 16.55 4.06
CA ARG A 942 65.24 17.83 3.79
C ARG A 942 64.71 18.50 2.53
N GLU A 943 64.57 17.76 1.44
CA GLU A 943 64.05 18.26 0.16
C GLU A 943 62.59 18.73 0.28
N ALA A 944 61.77 17.98 1.03
CA ALA A 944 60.39 18.34 1.32
C ALA A 944 60.22 19.52 2.29
N ARG A 945 61.32 20.05 2.86
CA ARG A 945 61.33 21.14 3.87
C ARG A 945 60.48 20.85 5.11
N ILE A 946 60.40 19.58 5.50
CA ILE A 946 59.67 19.14 6.70
C ILE A 946 60.66 19.03 7.88
N VAL A 947 60.19 19.24 9.11
CA VAL A 947 61.01 19.14 10.34
C VAL A 947 61.78 17.83 10.37
N GLU A 948 63.11 17.92 10.52
CA GLU A 948 64.01 16.77 10.46
C GLU A 948 63.67 15.75 11.55
N ARG A 949 63.29 14.54 11.12
CA ARG A 949 62.96 13.39 11.97
C ARG A 949 63.64 12.15 11.40
N GLY A 950 64.17 11.30 12.28
CA GLY A 950 64.75 10.01 11.88
C GLY A 950 63.69 9.06 11.32
N LEU A 951 64.13 8.09 10.51
CA LEU A 951 63.26 7.05 9.96
C LEU A 951 62.69 6.20 11.12
N PRO A 952 61.35 6.02 11.23
CA PRO A 952 60.78 5.25 12.33
C PRO A 952 61.18 3.76 12.31
N ASP A 953 61.38 3.19 13.51
CA ASP A 953 61.75 1.78 13.68
C ASP A 953 60.78 0.83 12.97
N GLY A 954 61.33 -0.16 12.25
CA GLY A 954 60.55 -1.16 11.51
C GLY A 954 60.01 -0.66 10.16
N LEU A 955 60.38 0.54 9.70
CA LEU A 955 60.11 1.05 8.36
C LEU A 955 61.41 1.19 7.56
N THR A 956 61.36 1.00 6.25
CA THR A 956 62.40 1.38 5.29
C THR A 956 61.84 2.45 4.35
N TYR A 957 62.68 3.37 3.90
CA TYR A 957 62.32 4.25 2.80
C TYR A 957 62.55 3.54 1.46
N VAL A 958 61.73 3.87 0.47
CA VAL A 958 61.87 3.41 -0.91
C VAL A 958 62.01 4.68 -1.74
N LYS A 959 63.18 4.87 -2.36
CA LYS A 959 63.44 6.02 -3.23
C LYS A 959 62.44 6.09 -4.40
N PRO A 960 62.17 7.29 -4.92
CA PRO A 960 61.40 7.42 -6.16
C PRO A 960 62.00 6.55 -7.26
N HIS A 961 61.17 5.81 -7.98
CA HIS A 961 61.63 4.96 -9.07
C HIS A 961 60.59 4.87 -10.19
N HIS A 962 61.08 4.65 -11.40
CA HIS A 962 60.24 4.50 -12.57
C HIS A 962 59.78 3.05 -12.69
N ARG A 963 58.47 2.84 -12.84
CA ARG A 963 57.93 1.52 -13.19
C ARG A 963 57.56 1.48 -14.67
N ALA A 964 58.29 0.67 -15.43
CA ALA A 964 57.87 0.19 -16.74
C ALA A 964 57.30 -1.24 -16.56
N ARG A 965 56.14 -1.53 -17.16
CA ARG A 965 55.52 -2.86 -17.11
C ARG A 965 55.17 -3.38 -18.49
#